data_AF-A0A5J4UJP8-F1
#
_entry.id   AF-A0A5J4UJP8-F1
#
_cell.length_a   1.000
_cell.length_b   1.000
_cell.length_c   1.000
_cell.angle_alpha   90.00
_cell.angle_beta   90.00
_cell.angle_gamma   90.00
#
_symmetry.space_group_name_H-M   'P 1'
#
loop_
_entity.id
_entity.type
_entity.pdbx_description
1 polymer ?
#
loop_
_entity_poly.entity_id
_entity_poly.type
_entity_poly.pdbx_seq_one_letter_code
_entity_poly.pdbx_strand_id
1 'polypeptide(L)'
;MPICPAILNHPTIEYLMAYRIMDQFKAQRGFITYDFEKLSDQVMKNITDQTTLLSQLHKLSIASTEVFPNQDKSYELVKRCYTLFDELSENYQEQLDRYELPSNSSFVHLWLAQTFESVEEIYQCMKYEDNALHSDSKSNENTNSVGGINAISFDKCVKVLGWNSSRFDIALLWDALDCELWTMGVPIGSLNYTKSITVTHKKSHMKLQFIDAENLFGPMTLKACVKDYGDKTEHTDVFPYEIINSNNWKEVLMKTEPFEYEDFKSQLKGGYSITKDEYDQYLIDFKRFTNRLDYLKYYNINDTEIMVKPLMNLIDTFEQFNIDVLHYISIASCAYATIRYSTYFPSKFNLESDKQSYYEDFDINADYSNPNPDAKPFELTVGYWKNKCYHYKQQDYKAGRETDKNVTADDNDYYKQLFETSVCSICSAKFTYDNLPSLDRQDNELSHTKANCLPACVSCNISHANRDPKITSLHIKMRQYAIKHNLPMTISDERIYKLLRECITGGLAAVFHRENIAGKTHINELTYDEQSNNLISQDNENVTTHVFALDGNSLYPSSYSSVKNENIPYTDHRMYMAGRSKFYSEKPYIIKNCIDQRKEIFVAKVKDYFSKSEYNNLLALPPIFRNIEIENKEEMIGEYMFSQAQKHSLPMLKKDRKLSTLLDTNGQFMIFNNYYLWLLIDLGIVITDYKAIAVFEKNAADEPFVRTMMNLRIQAILAGSTKEKFHKLIIN
;
A
#
# COMPACT_ATOMS: atom_id res chain seq x y z
N MET A 1 3.34 20.37 -1.77
CA MET A 1 2.06 19.95 -1.15
C MET A 1 2.39 19.16 0.11
N PRO A 2 1.54 19.11 1.15
CA PRO A 2 1.72 18.07 2.16
C PRO A 2 1.68 16.71 1.44
N ILE A 3 2.27 15.68 2.04
CA ILE A 3 1.82 14.33 1.69
C ILE A 3 0.33 14.37 2.05
N CYS A 4 -0.55 14.48 1.05
CA CYS A 4 -1.97 14.28 1.26
C CYS A 4 -2.05 12.96 2.06
N PRO A 5 -2.57 12.95 3.29
CA PRO A 5 -2.53 11.72 4.06
C PRO A 5 -3.23 10.68 3.19
N ALA A 6 -2.64 9.49 3.05
CA ALA A 6 -3.17 8.46 2.14
C ALA A 6 -4.67 8.23 2.32
N ILE A 7 -5.18 8.53 3.52
CA ILE A 7 -6.59 8.51 3.85
C ILE A 7 -7.48 9.45 3.03
N LEU A 8 -6.99 10.61 2.56
CA LEU A 8 -7.76 11.50 1.67
C LEU A 8 -7.80 11.02 0.22
N ASN A 9 -7.05 9.96 -0.14
CA ASN A 9 -7.26 9.31 -1.44
C ASN A 9 -8.58 8.51 -1.46
N HIS A 10 -9.18 8.27 -0.29
CA HIS A 10 -10.49 7.65 -0.16
C HIS A 10 -11.57 8.74 -0.21
N PRO A 11 -12.37 8.85 -1.29
CA PRO A 11 -13.32 9.96 -1.46
C PRO A 11 -14.38 10.03 -0.35
N THR A 12 -14.86 8.87 0.11
CA THR A 12 -15.77 8.79 1.25
C THR A 12 -15.15 9.36 2.53
N ILE A 13 -13.93 8.93 2.91
CA ILE A 13 -13.29 9.43 4.13
C ILE A 13 -13.00 10.93 4.01
N GLU A 14 -12.52 11.38 2.86
CA GLU A 14 -12.32 12.81 2.57
C GLU A 14 -13.61 13.61 2.80
N TYR A 15 -14.73 13.14 2.23
CA TYR A 15 -16.04 13.75 2.41
C TYR A 15 -16.47 13.74 3.88
N LEU A 16 -16.43 12.59 4.55
CA LEU A 16 -16.84 12.46 5.95
C LEU A 16 -16.02 13.35 6.90
N MET A 17 -14.70 13.48 6.65
CA MET A 17 -13.82 14.39 7.38
C MET A 17 -14.17 15.86 7.13
N ALA A 18 -14.35 16.24 5.86
CA ALA A 18 -14.67 17.62 5.48
C ALA A 18 -16.02 18.08 6.05
N TYR A 19 -16.97 17.15 6.16
CA TYR A 19 -18.32 17.40 6.66
C TYR A 19 -18.50 17.10 8.16
N ARG A 20 -17.47 16.62 8.85
CA ARG A 20 -17.49 16.31 10.30
C ARG A 20 -18.51 15.24 10.70
N ILE A 21 -18.63 14.22 9.87
CA ILE A 21 -19.53 13.07 10.06
C ILE A 21 -18.75 11.76 10.05
N MET A 22 -17.52 11.78 10.57
CA MET A 22 -16.64 10.59 10.63
C MET A 22 -17.17 9.48 11.53
N ASP A 23 -18.11 9.79 12.42
CA ASP A 23 -18.87 8.81 13.21
C ASP A 23 -19.76 7.92 12.33
N GLN A 24 -20.09 8.35 11.11
CA GLN A 24 -20.84 7.56 10.13
C GLN A 24 -19.93 6.64 9.28
N PHE A 25 -18.61 6.66 9.48
CA PHE A 25 -17.70 5.82 8.70
C PHE A 25 -18.05 4.34 8.87
N LYS A 26 -18.16 3.63 7.75
CA LYS A 26 -18.30 2.18 7.67
C LYS A 26 -17.33 1.66 6.61
N ALA A 27 -16.56 0.64 6.94
CA ALA A 27 -15.67 0.01 5.97
C ALA A 27 -16.48 -0.78 4.93
N GLN A 28 -15.97 -0.87 3.69
CA GLN A 28 -16.47 -1.81 2.72
C GLN A 28 -16.35 -3.25 3.24
N ARG A 29 -17.44 -4.00 3.13
CA ARG A 29 -17.54 -5.40 3.57
C ARG A 29 -17.97 -6.35 2.45
N GLY A 30 -18.51 -5.80 1.36
CA GLY A 30 -18.90 -6.56 0.18
C GLY A 30 -17.73 -6.71 -0.78
N PHE A 31 -17.39 -7.96 -1.07
CA PHE A 31 -16.31 -8.33 -1.97
C PHE A 31 -16.62 -9.69 -2.60
N ILE A 32 -15.81 -10.06 -3.59
CA ILE A 32 -15.93 -11.33 -4.28
C ILE A 32 -14.58 -12.01 -4.20
N THR A 33 -14.59 -13.30 -3.90
CA THR A 33 -13.40 -14.15 -3.99
C THR A 33 -13.56 -15.07 -5.19
N TYR A 34 -12.46 -15.42 -5.86
CA TYR A 34 -12.50 -16.31 -7.02
C TYR A 34 -11.26 -17.18 -7.11
N ASP A 35 -11.42 -18.32 -7.80
CA ASP A 35 -10.33 -19.23 -8.09
C ASP A 35 -10.59 -20.02 -9.38
N PHE A 36 -9.52 -20.45 -10.05
CA PHE A 36 -9.57 -21.22 -11.30
C PHE A 36 -8.87 -22.57 -11.17
N GLU A 37 -9.58 -23.63 -11.57
CA GLU A 37 -8.92 -24.88 -11.94
C GLU A 37 -8.61 -24.94 -13.43
N LYS A 38 -7.54 -25.68 -13.75
CA LYS A 38 -6.89 -25.64 -15.08
C LYS A 38 -6.63 -27.04 -15.60
N LEU A 39 -6.70 -27.17 -16.92
CA LEU A 39 -6.16 -28.31 -17.65
C LEU A 39 -4.71 -28.02 -18.02
N SER A 40 -3.84 -29.01 -17.90
CA SER A 40 -2.44 -28.90 -18.28
C SER A 40 -2.10 -29.86 -19.41
N ASP A 41 -1.80 -29.33 -20.59
CA ASP A 41 -1.29 -30.10 -21.71
C ASP A 41 0.24 -30.05 -21.71
N GLN A 42 0.91 -31.19 -21.60
CA GLN A 42 2.36 -31.25 -21.73
C GLN A 42 2.75 -31.06 -23.19
N VAL A 43 3.47 -29.97 -23.51
CA VAL A 43 3.83 -29.60 -24.88
C VAL A 43 5.33 -29.81 -25.15
N MET A 44 6.17 -29.68 -24.12
CA MET A 44 7.64 -29.87 -24.18
C MET A 44 8.28 -29.24 -25.44
N LYS A 45 7.99 -27.97 -25.69
CA LYS A 45 8.38 -27.26 -26.92
C LYS A 45 9.46 -26.23 -26.65
N ASN A 46 10.60 -26.33 -27.31
CA ASN A 46 11.61 -25.28 -27.30
C ASN A 46 11.07 -24.05 -28.04
N ILE A 47 10.88 -22.95 -27.31
CA ILE A 47 10.49 -21.65 -27.89
C ILE A 47 11.74 -20.92 -28.38
N THR A 48 12.85 -21.04 -27.65
CA THR A 48 14.17 -20.52 -28.02
C THR A 48 15.24 -21.53 -27.60
N ASP A 49 16.50 -21.27 -27.94
CA ASP A 49 17.65 -22.09 -27.49
C ASP A 49 17.80 -22.12 -25.95
N GLN A 50 17.13 -21.22 -25.22
CA GLN A 50 17.22 -21.08 -23.76
C GLN A 50 15.87 -21.26 -23.04
N THR A 51 14.75 -21.40 -23.77
CA THR A 51 13.41 -21.44 -23.19
C THR A 51 12.63 -22.64 -23.72
N THR A 52 12.26 -23.55 -22.82
CA THR A 52 11.37 -24.67 -23.11
C THR A 52 10.01 -24.44 -22.46
N LEU A 53 8.95 -24.46 -23.27
CA LEU A 53 7.56 -24.53 -22.82
C LEU A 53 7.26 -25.95 -22.36
N LEU A 54 7.09 -26.13 -21.05
CA LEU A 54 6.80 -27.43 -20.47
C LEU A 54 5.34 -27.82 -20.68
N SER A 55 4.42 -26.92 -20.32
CA SER A 55 2.98 -27.14 -20.43
C SER A 55 2.23 -25.89 -20.88
N GLN A 56 1.06 -26.12 -21.47
CA GLN A 56 0.07 -25.10 -21.80
C GLN A 56 -1.15 -25.29 -20.91
N LEU A 57 -1.61 -24.20 -20.29
CA LEU A 57 -2.74 -24.20 -19.38
C LEU A 57 -4.02 -23.75 -20.09
N HIS A 58 -5.11 -24.45 -19.83
CA HIS A 58 -6.45 -24.12 -20.30
C HIS A 58 -7.43 -24.02 -19.13
N LYS A 59 -8.49 -23.23 -19.27
CA LYS A 59 -9.49 -23.03 -18.21
C LYS A 59 -10.34 -24.30 -18.07
N LEU A 60 -10.43 -24.86 -16.86
CA LEU A 60 -11.32 -26.00 -16.57
C LEU A 60 -12.58 -25.54 -15.87
N SER A 61 -12.41 -24.73 -14.84
CA SER A 61 -13.49 -24.15 -14.06
C SER A 61 -13.11 -22.82 -13.45
N ILE A 62 -14.12 -22.05 -13.09
CA ILE A 62 -14.01 -20.89 -12.21
C ILE A 62 -15.05 -21.03 -11.12
N ALA A 63 -14.65 -20.81 -9.87
CA ALA A 63 -15.60 -20.60 -8.78
C ALA A 63 -15.45 -19.21 -8.21
N SER A 64 -16.52 -18.74 -7.58
CA SER A 64 -16.50 -17.51 -6.81
C SER A 64 -17.42 -17.59 -5.61
N THR A 65 -17.01 -16.93 -4.52
CA THR A 65 -17.86 -16.66 -3.37
C THR A 65 -18.05 -15.15 -3.25
N GLU A 66 -19.29 -14.72 -3.45
CA GLU A 66 -19.74 -13.33 -3.41
C GLU A 66 -20.30 -13.03 -2.02
N VAL A 67 -19.84 -11.94 -1.42
CA VAL A 67 -20.16 -11.56 -0.05
C VAL A 67 -21.09 -10.36 -0.04
N PHE A 68 -22.31 -10.57 0.47
CA PHE A 68 -23.35 -9.54 0.59
C PHE A 68 -23.43 -9.09 2.05
N PRO A 69 -22.98 -7.86 2.37
CA PRO A 69 -22.96 -7.40 3.75
C PRO A 69 -24.34 -6.91 4.22
N ASN A 70 -24.66 -7.21 5.48
CA ASN A 70 -25.83 -6.69 6.19
C ASN A 70 -25.46 -5.49 7.07
N GLN A 71 -26.48 -4.75 7.54
CA GLN A 71 -26.29 -3.57 8.41
C GLN A 71 -25.65 -3.90 9.77
N ASP A 72 -25.85 -5.11 10.29
CA ASP A 72 -25.36 -5.57 11.59
C ASP A 72 -23.95 -6.21 11.53
N LYS A 73 -23.23 -6.02 10.43
CA LYS A 73 -21.93 -6.64 10.11
C LYS A 73 -21.96 -8.15 9.81
N SER A 74 -23.13 -8.79 9.87
CA SER A 74 -23.30 -10.13 9.28
C SER A 74 -23.24 -10.07 7.76
N TYR A 75 -23.19 -11.21 7.10
CA TYR A 75 -23.14 -11.30 5.65
C TYR A 75 -23.77 -12.58 5.14
N GLU A 76 -24.25 -12.52 3.91
CA GLU A 76 -24.74 -13.67 3.13
C GLU A 76 -23.72 -14.01 2.04
N LEU A 77 -23.63 -15.30 1.70
CA LEU A 77 -22.71 -15.82 0.70
C LEU A 77 -23.49 -16.39 -0.48
N VAL A 78 -23.15 -15.92 -1.69
CA VAL A 78 -23.59 -16.55 -2.93
C VAL A 78 -22.39 -17.21 -3.58
N LYS A 79 -22.50 -18.51 -3.84
CA LYS A 79 -21.43 -19.34 -4.39
C LYS A 79 -21.77 -19.72 -5.81
N ARG A 80 -20.85 -19.48 -6.75
CA ARG A 80 -21.01 -19.86 -8.16
C ARG A 80 -19.83 -20.73 -8.57
N CYS A 81 -20.08 -21.70 -9.43
CA CYS A 81 -19.04 -22.50 -10.06
C CYS A 81 -19.47 -22.82 -11.49
N TYR A 82 -18.62 -22.44 -12.44
CA TYR A 82 -18.76 -22.75 -13.86
C TYR A 82 -17.60 -23.62 -14.30
N THR A 83 -17.87 -24.53 -15.22
CA THR A 83 -16.94 -25.52 -15.74
C THR A 83 -17.09 -25.62 -17.25
N LEU A 84 -16.14 -26.27 -17.93
CA LEU A 84 -16.27 -26.61 -19.34
C LEU A 84 -17.52 -27.47 -19.65
N PHE A 85 -18.09 -28.18 -18.68
CA PHE A 85 -19.35 -28.91 -18.90
C PHE A 85 -20.54 -27.96 -19.09
N ASP A 86 -20.51 -26.77 -18.48
CA ASP A 86 -21.62 -25.83 -18.56
C ASP A 86 -21.72 -25.23 -19.98
N GLU A 87 -20.59 -25.03 -20.68
CA GLU A 87 -20.57 -24.65 -22.10
C GLU A 87 -21.19 -25.70 -23.04
N LEU A 88 -21.28 -26.96 -22.58
CA LEU A 88 -21.87 -28.07 -23.33
C LEU A 88 -23.36 -28.26 -23.05
N SER A 89 -23.92 -27.49 -22.10
CA SER A 89 -25.32 -27.62 -21.71
C SER A 89 -26.27 -27.08 -22.78
N GLU A 90 -27.43 -27.73 -22.95
CA GLU A 90 -28.42 -27.32 -23.96
C GLU A 90 -28.97 -25.91 -23.73
N ASN A 91 -28.95 -25.42 -22.48
CA ASN A 91 -29.43 -24.09 -22.11
C ASN A 91 -28.32 -23.03 -22.09
N TYR A 92 -27.08 -23.35 -22.47
CA TYR A 92 -25.97 -22.40 -22.41
C TYR A 92 -26.21 -21.16 -23.30
N GLN A 93 -26.71 -21.36 -24.51
CA GLN A 93 -27.02 -20.25 -25.42
C GLN A 93 -28.13 -19.36 -24.85
N GLU A 94 -29.16 -19.93 -24.22
CA GLU A 94 -30.22 -19.16 -23.57
C GLU A 94 -29.66 -18.30 -22.42
N GLN A 95 -28.67 -18.82 -21.69
CA GLN A 95 -27.97 -18.05 -20.65
C GLN A 95 -27.17 -16.90 -21.25
N LEU A 96 -26.43 -17.11 -22.34
CA LEU A 96 -25.71 -16.03 -23.03
C LEU A 96 -26.66 -14.95 -23.54
N ASP A 97 -27.77 -15.36 -24.16
CA ASP A 97 -28.78 -14.43 -24.71
C ASP A 97 -29.41 -13.58 -23.61
N ARG A 98 -29.66 -14.15 -22.42
CA ARG A 98 -30.17 -13.41 -21.25
C ARG A 98 -29.28 -12.24 -20.83
N TYR A 99 -27.97 -12.41 -20.99
CA TYR A 99 -26.95 -11.44 -20.62
C TYR A 99 -26.45 -10.61 -21.80
N GLU A 100 -27.10 -10.71 -22.97
CA GLU A 100 -26.69 -10.01 -24.20
C GLU A 100 -25.23 -10.34 -24.62
N LEU A 101 -24.76 -11.55 -24.30
CA LEU A 101 -23.40 -12.00 -24.63
C LEU A 101 -23.34 -12.63 -26.04
N PRO A 102 -22.24 -12.44 -26.80
CA PRO A 102 -22.03 -13.13 -28.07
C PRO A 102 -22.10 -14.66 -27.93
N SER A 103 -22.58 -15.36 -28.95
CA SER A 103 -22.76 -16.83 -28.92
C SER A 103 -21.46 -17.63 -28.77
N ASN A 104 -20.30 -17.03 -29.06
CA ASN A 104 -18.97 -17.63 -28.86
C ASN A 104 -18.36 -17.29 -27.49
N SER A 105 -19.13 -16.73 -26.56
CA SER A 105 -18.66 -16.35 -25.23
C SER A 105 -18.40 -17.57 -24.35
N SER A 106 -17.24 -17.59 -23.70
CA SER A 106 -16.87 -18.64 -22.74
C SER A 106 -17.62 -18.52 -21.42
N PHE A 107 -17.60 -19.56 -20.60
CA PHE A 107 -18.27 -19.56 -19.29
C PHE A 107 -17.74 -18.44 -18.37
N VAL A 108 -16.53 -17.95 -18.62
CA VAL A 108 -15.92 -16.81 -17.92
C VAL A 108 -16.66 -15.50 -18.23
N HIS A 109 -17.12 -15.31 -19.47
CA HIS A 109 -17.93 -14.14 -19.83
C HIS A 109 -19.29 -14.18 -19.13
N LEU A 110 -19.93 -15.36 -19.09
CA LEU A 110 -21.19 -15.56 -18.39
C LEU A 110 -21.03 -15.29 -16.88
N TRP A 111 -19.95 -15.81 -16.28
CA TRP A 111 -19.59 -15.53 -14.90
C TRP A 111 -19.38 -14.03 -14.64
N LEU A 112 -18.64 -13.32 -15.51
CA LEU A 112 -18.43 -11.87 -15.38
C LEU A 112 -19.74 -11.08 -15.48
N ALA A 113 -20.63 -11.44 -16.40
CA ALA A 113 -21.93 -10.78 -16.55
C ALA A 113 -22.78 -10.89 -15.28
N GLN A 114 -22.86 -12.10 -14.71
CA GLN A 114 -23.53 -12.34 -13.43
C GLN A 114 -22.85 -11.64 -12.26
N THR A 115 -21.53 -11.62 -12.27
CA THR A 115 -20.73 -10.92 -11.26
C THR A 115 -21.07 -9.43 -11.27
N PHE A 116 -21.26 -8.81 -12.45
CA PHE A 116 -21.68 -7.41 -12.55
C PHE A 116 -23.09 -7.15 -11.99
N GLU A 117 -24.04 -8.09 -12.11
CA GLU A 117 -25.34 -7.98 -11.43
C GLU A 117 -25.16 -7.99 -9.91
N SER A 118 -24.43 -8.98 -9.38
CA SER A 118 -24.14 -9.09 -7.94
C SER A 118 -23.44 -7.85 -7.40
N VAL A 119 -22.57 -7.21 -8.19
CA VAL A 119 -21.85 -5.98 -7.81
C VAL A 119 -22.79 -4.80 -7.63
N GLU A 120 -23.85 -4.69 -8.42
CA GLU A 120 -24.86 -3.64 -8.25
C GLU A 120 -25.60 -3.82 -6.92
N GLU A 121 -25.98 -5.05 -6.59
CA GLU A 121 -26.62 -5.39 -5.32
C GLU A 121 -25.70 -5.17 -4.11
N ILE A 122 -24.47 -5.68 -4.16
CA ILE A 122 -23.42 -5.45 -3.15
C ILE A 122 -23.21 -3.94 -2.93
N TYR A 123 -23.17 -3.15 -4.00
CA TYR A 123 -23.07 -1.69 -3.89
C TYR A 123 -24.29 -1.08 -3.21
N GLN A 124 -25.52 -1.55 -3.49
CA GLN A 124 -26.71 -1.07 -2.79
C GLN A 124 -26.68 -1.39 -1.29
N CYS A 125 -26.14 -2.54 -0.88
CA CYS A 125 -25.98 -2.90 0.53
C CYS A 125 -24.97 -1.97 1.25
N MET A 126 -23.94 -1.54 0.53
CA MET A 126 -22.85 -0.77 1.14
C MET A 126 -22.99 0.75 1.04
N LYS A 127 -23.72 1.27 0.06
CA LYS A 127 -23.84 2.73 -0.13
C LYS A 127 -24.36 3.42 1.13
N TYR A 128 -24.03 4.69 1.27
CA TYR A 128 -24.56 5.52 2.34
C TYR A 128 -26.02 5.87 2.04
N GLU A 129 -26.87 5.92 3.06
CA GLU A 129 -28.24 6.41 2.90
C GLU A 129 -28.23 7.92 2.66
N ASP A 130 -29.01 8.40 1.68
CA ASP A 130 -29.08 9.83 1.33
C ASP A 130 -29.74 10.71 2.43
N ASN A 131 -30.14 10.12 3.56
CA ASN A 131 -31.02 10.73 4.55
C ASN A 131 -30.30 11.37 5.75
N ALA A 132 -29.09 11.90 5.57
CA ALA A 132 -28.34 12.55 6.65
C ALA A 132 -27.91 13.99 6.36
N LEU A 133 -28.64 14.73 5.52
CA LEU A 133 -28.38 16.17 5.30
C LEU A 133 -29.59 17.03 5.63
N HIS A 134 -29.51 17.59 6.84
CA HIS A 134 -30.06 18.84 7.34
C HIS A 134 -31.19 19.55 6.56
N SER A 135 -32.27 19.77 7.31
CA SER A 135 -33.48 20.56 7.07
C SER A 135 -33.31 22.06 6.72
N ASP A 136 -32.13 22.53 6.30
CA ASP A 136 -31.84 23.97 6.17
C ASP A 136 -31.55 24.46 4.74
N SER A 137 -31.96 23.72 3.71
CA SER A 137 -31.99 24.25 2.34
C SER A 137 -33.33 23.99 1.67
N LYS A 138 -34.10 25.06 1.50
CA LYS A 138 -35.36 25.08 0.76
C LYS A 138 -35.17 24.47 -0.63
N SER A 139 -36.09 23.57 -0.94
CA SER A 139 -36.41 22.99 -2.25
C SER A 139 -36.19 23.93 -3.43
N ASN A 140 -35.46 23.44 -4.44
CA ASN A 140 -35.74 23.75 -5.84
C ASN A 140 -35.50 22.47 -6.65
N GLU A 141 -36.59 21.79 -6.99
CA GLU A 141 -36.60 20.73 -7.98
C GLU A 141 -36.41 21.35 -9.37
N ASN A 142 -35.60 20.68 -10.20
CA ASN A 142 -35.15 21.02 -11.56
C ASN A 142 -33.85 21.82 -11.67
N THR A 143 -32.70 21.13 -11.69
CA THR A 143 -31.67 21.37 -12.72
C THR A 143 -30.79 20.13 -12.95
N ASN A 144 -30.57 19.77 -14.21
CA ASN A 144 -29.45 18.93 -14.68
C ASN A 144 -28.13 19.72 -14.58
N SER A 145 -27.79 20.24 -13.40
CA SER A 145 -26.54 20.96 -13.18
C SER A 145 -25.57 20.13 -12.36
N VAL A 146 -24.33 20.05 -12.85
CA VAL A 146 -23.18 19.49 -12.15
C VAL A 146 -22.89 20.39 -10.95
N GLY A 147 -23.49 20.09 -9.80
CA GLY A 147 -23.25 20.81 -8.55
C GLY A 147 -24.49 20.93 -7.67
N GLY A 148 -24.66 20.00 -6.74
CA GLY A 148 -25.52 20.18 -5.56
C GLY A 148 -26.72 19.25 -5.48
N ILE A 149 -26.53 18.10 -4.82
CA ILE A 149 -27.21 17.62 -3.59
C ILE A 149 -26.36 16.43 -3.13
N ASN A 150 -25.76 16.53 -1.95
CA ASN A 150 -24.61 15.72 -1.55
C ASN A 150 -24.99 14.29 -1.11
N ALA A 151 -25.09 13.37 -2.06
CA ALA A 151 -24.90 11.95 -1.73
C ALA A 151 -23.44 11.77 -1.25
N ILE A 152 -23.22 11.12 -0.11
CA ILE A 152 -21.87 10.76 0.35
C ILE A 152 -21.21 9.98 -0.78
N SER A 153 -20.11 10.51 -1.33
CA SER A 153 -19.41 9.87 -2.44
C SER A 153 -18.95 8.48 -1.99
N PHE A 154 -19.48 7.45 -2.64
CA PHE A 154 -19.15 6.06 -2.39
C PHE A 154 -18.67 5.42 -3.69
N ASP A 155 -17.52 4.75 -3.64
CA ASP A 155 -16.90 4.23 -4.86
C ASP A 155 -17.76 3.12 -5.45
N LYS A 156 -18.04 3.21 -6.76
CA LYS A 156 -18.75 2.19 -7.53
C LYS A 156 -17.80 1.05 -7.90
N CYS A 157 -17.01 0.58 -6.93
CA CYS A 157 -15.98 -0.42 -7.14
C CYS A 157 -16.08 -1.53 -6.09
N VAL A 158 -16.14 -2.78 -6.55
CA VAL A 158 -16.10 -3.98 -5.72
C VAL A 158 -14.81 -4.74 -6.02
N LYS A 159 -14.16 -5.24 -4.96
CA LYS A 159 -12.92 -6.02 -5.09
C LYS A 159 -13.22 -7.47 -5.44
N VAL A 160 -12.42 -8.00 -6.37
CA VAL A 160 -12.43 -9.41 -6.77
C VAL A 160 -11.07 -10.00 -6.43
N LEU A 161 -11.04 -10.90 -5.44
CA LEU A 161 -9.84 -11.35 -4.76
C LEU A 161 -9.55 -12.82 -5.09
N GLY A 162 -8.43 -13.08 -5.76
CA GLY A 162 -7.94 -14.44 -5.98
C GLY A 162 -6.62 -14.64 -5.26
N TRP A 163 -6.39 -15.84 -4.71
CA TRP A 163 -5.18 -16.13 -3.95
C TRP A 163 -3.99 -16.42 -4.86
N ASN A 164 -2.90 -15.65 -4.78
CA ASN A 164 -1.75 -15.76 -5.70
C ASN A 164 -2.15 -15.62 -7.19
N SER A 165 -3.22 -14.85 -7.42
CA SER A 165 -3.86 -14.70 -8.73
C SER A 165 -3.09 -13.79 -9.68
N SER A 166 -2.21 -12.93 -9.15
CA SER A 166 -1.47 -11.91 -9.92
C SER A 166 -0.58 -12.47 -11.03
N ARG A 167 -0.15 -13.73 -10.89
CA ARG A 167 0.70 -14.44 -11.86
C ARG A 167 -0.08 -15.35 -12.79
N PHE A 168 -1.11 -16.01 -12.26
CA PHE A 168 -1.70 -17.17 -12.93
C PHE A 168 -3.16 -16.94 -13.35
N ASP A 169 -4.03 -16.49 -12.45
CA ASP A 169 -5.48 -16.51 -12.72
C ASP A 169 -5.91 -15.29 -13.52
N ILE A 170 -5.31 -14.13 -13.25
CA ILE A 170 -5.53 -12.94 -14.08
C ILE A 170 -5.13 -13.22 -15.54
N ALA A 171 -4.11 -14.06 -15.77
CA ALA A 171 -3.70 -14.47 -17.11
C ALA A 171 -4.83 -15.21 -17.88
N LEU A 172 -5.70 -15.93 -17.16
CA LEU A 172 -6.83 -16.67 -17.72
C LEU A 172 -8.07 -15.80 -17.97
N LEU A 173 -8.08 -14.58 -17.43
CA LEU A 173 -9.21 -13.66 -17.57
C LEU A 173 -9.07 -12.75 -18.80
N TRP A 174 -7.86 -12.51 -19.33
CA TRP A 174 -7.59 -11.45 -20.31
C TRP A 174 -8.51 -11.39 -21.53
N ASP A 175 -8.84 -12.54 -22.11
CA ASP A 175 -9.73 -12.66 -23.26
C ASP A 175 -11.20 -12.31 -22.95
N ALA A 176 -11.57 -12.29 -21.67
CA ALA A 176 -12.92 -11.98 -21.20
C ALA A 176 -13.06 -10.60 -20.53
N LEU A 177 -11.95 -9.93 -20.17
CA LEU A 177 -12.00 -8.64 -19.44
C LEU A 177 -12.36 -7.43 -20.33
N ASP A 178 -12.43 -7.58 -21.65
CA ASP A 178 -12.83 -6.53 -22.58
C ASP A 178 -13.82 -7.07 -23.62
N CYS A 179 -15.03 -6.52 -23.67
CA CYS A 179 -16.07 -6.93 -24.61
C CYS A 179 -17.03 -5.78 -24.94
N GLU A 180 -18.18 -6.06 -25.55
CA GLU A 180 -19.17 -5.03 -25.86
C GLU A 180 -19.82 -4.42 -24.61
N LEU A 181 -19.94 -5.17 -23.51
CA LEU A 181 -20.62 -4.77 -22.27
C LEU A 181 -19.72 -4.06 -21.25
N TRP A 182 -18.44 -4.40 -21.19
CA TRP A 182 -17.48 -3.84 -20.24
C TRP A 182 -16.11 -3.60 -20.88
N THR A 183 -15.31 -2.73 -20.25
CA THR A 183 -13.98 -2.38 -20.74
C THR A 183 -12.92 -2.55 -19.68
N MET A 184 -11.81 -3.14 -20.11
CA MET A 184 -10.60 -3.32 -19.32
C MET A 184 -9.81 -2.00 -19.20
N GLY A 185 -9.50 -1.62 -17.97
CA GLY A 185 -8.60 -0.51 -17.66
C GLY A 185 -7.12 -0.89 -17.79
N VAL A 186 -6.24 0.10 -17.60
CA VAL A 186 -4.80 -0.14 -17.63
C VAL A 186 -4.38 -1.00 -16.43
N PRO A 187 -3.74 -2.17 -16.63
CA PRO A 187 -3.27 -3.01 -15.54
C PRO A 187 -2.17 -2.31 -14.74
N ILE A 188 -2.17 -2.51 -13.43
CA ILE A 188 -1.10 -2.06 -12.53
C ILE A 188 -0.15 -3.22 -12.30
N GLY A 189 1.15 -3.02 -12.57
CA GLY A 189 2.18 -4.04 -12.37
C GLY A 189 2.94 -4.34 -13.66
N SER A 190 3.39 -5.58 -13.79
CA SER A 190 4.03 -6.08 -15.02
C SER A 190 3.14 -7.15 -15.66
N LEU A 191 3.33 -7.45 -16.94
CA LEU A 191 2.54 -8.51 -17.60
C LEU A 191 2.67 -9.88 -16.91
N ASN A 192 3.82 -10.17 -16.33
CA ASN A 192 4.07 -11.42 -15.59
C ASN A 192 3.59 -11.38 -14.13
N TYR A 193 3.18 -10.20 -13.65
CA TYR A 193 2.76 -9.97 -12.27
C TYR A 193 1.81 -8.76 -12.24
N THR A 194 0.54 -9.02 -12.53
CA THR A 194 -0.52 -8.00 -12.56
C THR A 194 -1.02 -7.81 -11.13
N LYS A 195 -0.66 -6.70 -10.50
CA LYS A 195 -1.05 -6.38 -9.11
C LYS A 195 -2.54 -6.04 -9.00
N SER A 196 -3.06 -5.36 -10.02
CA SER A 196 -4.47 -5.02 -10.09
C SER A 196 -4.90 -4.76 -11.52
N ILE A 197 -6.14 -5.12 -11.83
CA ILE A 197 -6.82 -4.78 -13.08
C ILE A 197 -8.25 -4.36 -12.77
N THR A 198 -8.69 -3.24 -13.35
CA THR A 198 -10.04 -2.72 -13.17
C THR A 198 -10.83 -2.91 -14.45
N VAL A 199 -12.01 -3.51 -14.36
CA VAL A 199 -12.96 -3.67 -15.45
C VAL A 199 -14.19 -2.83 -15.15
N THR A 200 -14.62 -2.01 -16.11
CA THR A 200 -15.75 -1.09 -15.94
C THR A 200 -16.90 -1.50 -16.83
N HIS A 201 -18.07 -1.75 -16.25
CA HIS A 201 -19.30 -1.97 -17.00
C HIS A 201 -19.70 -0.67 -17.72
N LYS A 202 -19.92 -0.71 -19.04
CA LYS A 202 -20.11 0.50 -19.85
C LYS A 202 -21.42 1.21 -19.54
N LYS A 203 -22.48 0.45 -19.20
CA LYS A 203 -23.82 1.00 -18.95
C LYS A 203 -24.00 1.53 -17.53
N SER A 204 -23.68 0.73 -16.51
CA SER A 204 -23.89 1.14 -15.11
C SER A 204 -22.71 1.89 -14.48
N HIS A 205 -21.55 1.87 -15.16
CA HIS A 205 -20.27 2.40 -14.67
C HIS A 205 -19.78 1.74 -13.37
N MET A 206 -20.33 0.59 -13.00
CA MET A 206 -19.81 -0.25 -11.93
C MET A 206 -18.44 -0.82 -12.31
N LYS A 207 -17.57 -0.95 -11.32
CA LYS A 207 -16.19 -1.40 -11.50
C LYS A 207 -15.94 -2.67 -10.70
N LEU A 208 -15.35 -3.64 -11.36
CA LEU A 208 -14.69 -4.77 -10.74
C LEU A 208 -13.20 -4.48 -10.69
N GLN A 209 -12.60 -4.58 -9.50
CA GLN A 209 -11.16 -4.46 -9.40
C GLN A 209 -10.57 -5.76 -8.87
N PHE A 210 -9.93 -6.49 -9.78
CA PHE A 210 -9.21 -7.71 -9.46
C PHE A 210 -7.92 -7.35 -8.76
N ILE A 211 -7.67 -8.01 -7.63
CA ILE A 211 -6.45 -7.90 -6.84
C ILE A 211 -6.05 -9.27 -6.30
N ASP A 212 -4.76 -9.44 -6.07
CA ASP A 212 -4.27 -10.65 -5.41
C ASP A 212 -4.47 -10.54 -3.90
N ALA A 213 -5.19 -11.49 -3.32
CA ALA A 213 -5.46 -11.54 -1.89
C ALA A 213 -4.16 -11.68 -1.07
N GLU A 214 -3.11 -12.33 -1.62
CA GLU A 214 -1.82 -12.48 -0.95
C GLU A 214 -1.18 -11.12 -0.63
N ASN A 215 -1.47 -10.07 -1.43
CA ASN A 215 -0.97 -8.72 -1.16
C ASN A 215 -1.51 -8.13 0.16
N LEU A 216 -2.63 -8.64 0.67
CA LEU A 216 -3.27 -8.18 1.92
C LEU A 216 -2.78 -8.93 3.17
N PHE A 217 -2.09 -10.07 3.00
CA PHE A 217 -1.57 -10.87 4.12
C PHE A 217 -0.04 -11.03 4.09
N GLY A 218 0.60 -10.74 2.95
CA GLY A 218 2.00 -11.04 2.68
C GLY A 218 2.20 -12.45 2.12
N PRO A 219 3.41 -12.79 1.65
CA PRO A 219 3.67 -14.04 0.96
C PRO A 219 3.43 -15.27 1.84
N MET A 220 2.39 -16.05 1.54
CA MET A 220 2.03 -17.30 2.25
C MET A 220 1.03 -18.14 1.47
N THR A 221 0.88 -19.41 1.86
CA THR A 221 -0.15 -20.28 1.29
C THR A 221 -1.53 -19.94 1.85
N LEU A 222 -2.60 -20.21 1.08
CA LEU A 222 -3.98 -20.05 1.55
C LEU A 222 -4.23 -20.84 2.84
N LYS A 223 -3.77 -22.10 2.90
CA LYS A 223 -3.81 -22.95 4.10
C LYS A 223 -3.18 -22.28 5.33
N ALA A 224 -2.02 -21.64 5.16
CA ALA A 224 -1.37 -20.91 6.24
C ALA A 224 -2.19 -19.68 6.64
N CYS A 225 -2.74 -18.94 5.67
CA CYS A 225 -3.58 -17.78 5.93
C CYS A 225 -4.85 -18.14 6.72
N VAL A 226 -5.59 -19.17 6.31
CA VAL A 226 -6.80 -19.65 7.02
C VAL A 226 -6.46 -20.05 8.45
N LYS A 227 -5.37 -20.81 8.64
CA LYS A 227 -4.89 -21.20 9.97
C LYS A 227 -4.51 -20.00 10.85
N ASP A 228 -3.90 -19.00 10.23
CA ASP A 228 -3.27 -17.88 10.92
C ASP A 228 -4.19 -16.70 11.14
N TYR A 229 -5.23 -16.54 10.32
CA TYR A 229 -6.09 -15.35 10.27
C TYR A 229 -7.59 -15.69 10.18
N GLY A 230 -7.95 -16.94 9.89
CA GLY A 230 -9.33 -17.44 9.89
C GLY A 230 -9.73 -18.14 11.19
N ASP A 231 -10.82 -18.91 11.13
CA ASP A 231 -11.27 -19.75 12.23
C ASP A 231 -10.61 -21.15 12.11
N LYS A 232 -10.11 -21.70 13.24
CA LYS A 232 -9.32 -22.95 13.26
C LYS A 232 -10.04 -24.21 12.74
N THR A 233 -11.31 -24.09 12.37
CA THR A 233 -12.20 -25.18 11.94
C THR A 233 -12.29 -25.35 10.43
N GLU A 234 -11.84 -24.37 9.65
CA GLU A 234 -11.84 -24.45 8.18
C GLU A 234 -10.63 -25.27 7.69
N HIS A 235 -10.88 -26.21 6.77
CA HIS A 235 -9.84 -27.06 6.19
C HIS A 235 -9.75 -26.83 4.68
N THR A 236 -8.53 -26.81 4.17
CA THR A 236 -8.26 -26.83 2.73
C THR A 236 -8.37 -28.26 2.24
N ASP A 237 -9.15 -28.47 1.18
CA ASP A 237 -9.28 -29.76 0.51
C ASP A 237 -8.09 -30.04 -0.43
N VAL A 238 -8.11 -31.16 -1.14
CA VAL A 238 -7.04 -31.56 -2.07
C VAL A 238 -7.60 -32.01 -3.41
N PHE A 239 -6.99 -31.59 -4.52
CA PHE A 239 -7.41 -31.97 -5.87
C PHE A 239 -6.23 -32.35 -6.78
N PRO A 240 -6.28 -33.47 -7.52
CA PRO A 240 -5.18 -33.91 -8.38
C PRO A 240 -5.32 -33.32 -9.79
N TYR A 241 -4.74 -32.15 -10.02
CA TYR A 241 -4.85 -31.44 -11.30
C TYR A 241 -3.95 -31.99 -12.42
N GLU A 242 -2.83 -32.67 -12.12
CA GLU A 242 -1.86 -33.11 -13.15
C GLU A 242 -2.35 -34.26 -14.03
N ILE A 243 -3.35 -35.03 -13.58
CA ILE A 243 -3.89 -36.17 -14.34
C ILE A 243 -4.99 -35.76 -15.34
N ILE A 244 -5.43 -34.50 -15.30
CA ILE A 244 -6.50 -33.96 -16.14
C ILE A 244 -5.92 -33.03 -17.21
N ASN A 245 -6.20 -33.33 -18.48
CA ASN A 245 -5.73 -32.59 -19.65
C ASN A 245 -6.86 -32.39 -20.68
N SER A 246 -6.57 -31.66 -21.76
CA SER A 246 -7.56 -31.32 -22.80
C SER A 246 -8.20 -32.53 -23.47
N ASN A 247 -7.53 -33.69 -23.47
CA ASN A 247 -8.01 -34.89 -24.14
C ASN A 247 -8.86 -35.80 -23.24
N ASN A 248 -8.66 -35.77 -21.92
CA ASN A 248 -9.26 -36.76 -21.01
C ASN A 248 -10.24 -36.19 -19.97
N TRP A 249 -10.36 -34.86 -19.85
CA TRP A 249 -11.11 -34.23 -18.75
C TRP A 249 -12.55 -34.72 -18.60
N LYS A 250 -13.26 -34.94 -19.71
CA LYS A 250 -14.65 -35.45 -19.70
C LYS A 250 -14.74 -36.82 -19.04
N GLU A 251 -13.90 -37.74 -19.50
CA GLU A 251 -13.90 -39.13 -19.02
C GLU A 251 -13.45 -39.20 -17.56
N VAL A 252 -12.40 -38.43 -17.21
CA VAL A 252 -11.84 -38.43 -15.86
C VAL A 252 -12.83 -37.85 -14.85
N LEU A 253 -13.50 -36.74 -15.17
CA LEU A 253 -14.39 -36.05 -14.22
C LEU A 253 -15.75 -36.74 -14.05
N MET A 254 -16.20 -37.53 -15.03
CA MET A 254 -17.47 -38.26 -14.94
C MET A 254 -17.37 -39.59 -14.19
N LYS A 255 -16.17 -40.01 -13.77
CA LYS A 255 -15.96 -41.22 -12.98
C LYS A 255 -16.58 -41.10 -11.59
N THR A 256 -17.15 -42.21 -11.13
CA THR A 256 -17.79 -42.33 -9.81
C THR A 256 -16.86 -42.91 -8.76
N GLU A 257 -15.74 -43.52 -9.16
CA GLU A 257 -14.68 -43.92 -8.26
C GLU A 257 -13.84 -42.70 -7.80
N PRO A 258 -13.30 -42.70 -6.56
CA PRO A 258 -12.38 -41.66 -6.11
C PRO A 258 -11.07 -41.67 -6.91
N PHE A 259 -10.29 -40.61 -6.79
CA PHE A 259 -8.90 -40.57 -7.25
C PHE A 259 -8.04 -41.51 -6.40
N GLU A 260 -7.05 -42.13 -7.03
CA GLU A 260 -6.09 -42.98 -6.34
C GLU A 260 -5.03 -42.11 -5.64
N TYR A 261 -4.38 -42.63 -4.59
CA TYR A 261 -3.35 -41.88 -3.86
C TYR A 261 -2.21 -41.39 -4.76
N GLU A 262 -1.90 -42.16 -5.80
CA GLU A 262 -0.83 -41.87 -6.76
C GLU A 262 -1.19 -40.71 -7.70
N ASP A 263 -2.49 -40.43 -7.91
CA ASP A 263 -2.97 -39.33 -8.75
C ASP A 263 -2.59 -37.95 -8.17
N PHE A 264 -2.31 -37.88 -6.86
CA PHE A 264 -1.92 -36.66 -6.16
C PHE A 264 -0.41 -36.36 -6.23
N LYS A 265 0.40 -37.22 -6.86
CA LYS A 265 1.83 -36.96 -7.05
C LYS A 265 2.04 -35.85 -8.06
N SER A 266 2.63 -34.74 -7.60
CA SER A 266 2.96 -33.60 -8.44
C SER A 266 4.38 -33.69 -8.99
N GLN A 267 4.51 -33.85 -10.30
CA GLN A 267 5.80 -33.75 -11.00
C GLN A 267 6.38 -32.33 -10.88
N LEU A 268 5.51 -31.31 -10.89
CA LEU A 268 5.89 -29.90 -10.75
C LEU A 268 6.54 -29.60 -9.39
N LYS A 269 6.14 -30.33 -8.35
CA LYS A 269 6.70 -30.24 -6.99
C LYS A 269 7.75 -31.33 -6.69
N GLY A 270 8.38 -31.88 -7.73
CA GLY A 270 9.47 -32.85 -7.58
C GLY A 270 9.02 -34.22 -7.06
N GLY A 271 7.79 -34.63 -7.38
CA GLY A 271 7.20 -35.90 -6.92
C GLY A 271 6.52 -35.84 -5.56
N TYR A 272 6.34 -34.64 -4.99
CA TYR A 272 5.58 -34.44 -3.76
C TYR A 272 4.14 -34.94 -3.93
N SER A 273 3.65 -35.69 -2.94
CA SER A 273 2.24 -36.07 -2.82
C SER A 273 1.67 -35.56 -1.50
N ILE A 274 0.35 -35.54 -1.41
CA ILE A 274 -0.36 -35.27 -0.17
C ILE A 274 -0.04 -36.33 0.91
N THR A 275 -0.24 -35.98 2.17
CA THR A 275 -0.06 -36.91 3.28
C THR A 275 -1.12 -38.01 3.27
N LYS A 276 -0.84 -39.13 3.98
CA LYS A 276 -1.81 -40.23 4.10
C LYS A 276 -3.10 -39.76 4.78
N ASP A 277 -2.99 -38.93 5.81
CA ASP A 277 -4.14 -38.37 6.52
C ASP A 277 -4.98 -37.45 5.61
N GLU A 278 -4.34 -36.61 4.79
CA GLU A 278 -5.04 -35.77 3.79
C GLU A 278 -5.79 -36.63 2.75
N TYR A 279 -5.19 -37.74 2.31
CA TYR A 279 -5.87 -38.65 1.38
C TYR A 279 -7.03 -39.41 2.03
N ASP A 280 -6.87 -39.87 3.27
CA ASP A 280 -7.95 -40.56 3.97
C ASP A 280 -9.12 -39.60 4.25
N GLN A 281 -8.83 -38.31 4.51
CA GLN A 281 -9.84 -37.25 4.59
C GLN A 281 -10.55 -37.04 3.23
N TYR A 282 -9.79 -36.93 2.14
CA TYR A 282 -10.34 -36.87 0.78
C TYR A 282 -11.33 -38.02 0.51
N LEU A 283 -10.99 -39.26 0.87
CA LEU A 283 -11.88 -40.40 0.69
C LEU A 283 -13.17 -40.32 1.52
N ILE A 284 -13.13 -39.66 2.69
CA ILE A 284 -14.31 -39.42 3.52
C ILE A 284 -15.20 -38.37 2.86
N ASP A 285 -14.62 -37.29 2.36
CA ASP A 285 -15.36 -36.20 1.73
C ASP A 285 -15.93 -36.59 0.37
N PHE A 286 -15.17 -37.34 -0.45
CA PHE A 286 -15.60 -37.82 -1.76
C PHE A 286 -16.91 -38.63 -1.71
N LYS A 287 -17.18 -39.36 -0.60
CA LYS A 287 -18.43 -40.12 -0.41
C LYS A 287 -19.70 -39.27 -0.45
N ARG A 288 -19.59 -37.95 -0.30
CA ARG A 288 -20.72 -37.01 -0.38
C ARG A 288 -21.09 -36.66 -1.82
N PHE A 289 -20.29 -37.06 -2.80
CA PHE A 289 -20.40 -36.66 -4.19
C PHE A 289 -20.62 -37.87 -5.10
N THR A 290 -21.34 -37.65 -6.21
CA THR A 290 -21.68 -38.73 -7.15
C THR A 290 -20.51 -39.10 -8.03
N ASN A 291 -19.73 -38.10 -8.42
CA ASN A 291 -18.61 -38.21 -9.35
C ASN A 291 -17.54 -37.16 -9.04
N ARG A 292 -16.42 -37.25 -9.76
CA ARG A 292 -15.29 -36.32 -9.59
C ARG A 292 -15.59 -34.88 -10.03
N LEU A 293 -16.56 -34.64 -10.91
CA LEU A 293 -17.04 -33.31 -11.28
C LEU A 293 -17.75 -32.62 -10.11
N ASP A 294 -18.65 -33.32 -9.42
CA ASP A 294 -19.33 -32.81 -8.24
C ASP A 294 -18.32 -32.46 -7.13
N TYR A 295 -17.29 -33.32 -6.96
CA TYR A 295 -16.18 -33.05 -6.06
C TYR A 295 -15.35 -31.82 -6.49
N LEU A 296 -15.01 -31.69 -7.77
CA LEU A 296 -14.32 -30.52 -8.32
C LEU A 296 -15.09 -29.23 -8.03
N LYS A 297 -16.40 -29.20 -8.28
CA LYS A 297 -17.25 -28.02 -8.02
C LYS A 297 -17.23 -27.65 -6.53
N TYR A 298 -17.34 -28.64 -5.65
CA TYR A 298 -17.24 -28.43 -4.20
C TYR A 298 -15.87 -27.89 -3.79
N TYR A 299 -14.79 -28.54 -4.26
CA TYR A 299 -13.40 -28.16 -3.98
C TYR A 299 -13.13 -26.70 -4.38
N ASN A 300 -13.46 -26.36 -5.63
CA ASN A 300 -13.18 -25.03 -6.17
C ASN A 300 -13.98 -23.95 -5.42
N ILE A 301 -15.22 -24.24 -5.00
CA ILE A 301 -16.02 -23.35 -4.16
C ILE A 301 -15.39 -23.19 -2.78
N ASN A 302 -14.97 -24.28 -2.14
CA ASN A 302 -14.36 -24.25 -0.81
C ASN A 302 -13.12 -23.36 -0.78
N ASP A 303 -12.24 -23.46 -1.79
CA ASP A 303 -11.04 -22.61 -1.89
C ASP A 303 -11.36 -21.10 -2.00
N THR A 304 -12.53 -20.75 -2.54
CA THR A 304 -13.00 -19.36 -2.52
C THR A 304 -13.64 -18.95 -1.19
N GLU A 305 -14.45 -19.81 -0.60
CA GLU A 305 -15.19 -19.53 0.63
C GLU A 305 -14.28 -19.35 1.84
N ILE A 306 -13.25 -20.18 1.99
CA ILE A 306 -12.31 -20.11 3.13
C ILE A 306 -11.48 -18.82 3.14
N MET A 307 -11.41 -18.08 2.04
CA MET A 307 -10.80 -16.74 2.02
C MET A 307 -11.64 -15.68 2.74
N VAL A 308 -12.96 -15.87 2.81
CA VAL A 308 -13.89 -14.84 3.32
C VAL A 308 -13.60 -14.49 4.78
N LYS A 309 -13.40 -15.49 5.63
CA LYS A 309 -13.23 -15.26 7.08
C LYS A 309 -11.92 -14.51 7.41
N PRO A 310 -10.74 -14.90 6.90
CA PRO A 310 -9.53 -14.09 7.02
C PRO A 310 -9.69 -12.65 6.55
N LEU A 311 -10.36 -12.43 5.40
CA LEU A 311 -10.59 -11.10 4.84
C LEU A 311 -11.51 -10.25 5.74
N MET A 312 -12.58 -10.83 6.28
CA MET A 312 -13.46 -10.16 7.24
C MET A 312 -12.71 -9.77 8.52
N ASN A 313 -11.92 -10.69 9.08
CA ASN A 313 -11.11 -10.42 10.27
C ASN A 313 -10.09 -9.29 10.02
N LEU A 314 -9.52 -9.23 8.81
CA LEU A 314 -8.64 -8.15 8.39
C LEU A 314 -9.40 -6.81 8.30
N ILE A 315 -10.57 -6.78 7.65
CA ILE A 315 -11.43 -5.60 7.55
C ILE A 315 -11.79 -5.07 8.95
N ASP A 316 -12.25 -5.95 9.85
CA ASP A 316 -12.60 -5.59 11.23
C ASP A 316 -11.40 -4.98 11.99
N THR A 317 -10.20 -5.52 11.76
CA THR A 317 -8.97 -5.06 12.44
C THR A 317 -8.55 -3.66 12.00
N PHE A 318 -8.83 -3.25 10.76
CA PHE A 318 -8.49 -1.92 10.24
C PHE A 318 -9.63 -0.92 10.38
N GLU A 319 -10.89 -1.37 10.40
CA GLU A 319 -12.07 -0.52 10.60
C GLU A 319 -12.00 0.25 11.92
N GLN A 320 -11.46 -0.35 12.99
CA GLN A 320 -11.26 0.32 14.29
C GLN A 320 -10.37 1.59 14.19
N PHE A 321 -9.57 1.69 13.12
CA PHE A 321 -8.70 2.84 12.84
C PHE A 321 -9.24 3.74 11.71
N ASN A 322 -10.52 3.57 11.33
CA ASN A 322 -11.14 4.26 10.19
C ASN A 322 -10.43 4.00 8.85
N ILE A 323 -9.87 2.79 8.67
CA ILE A 323 -9.19 2.40 7.43
C ILE A 323 -10.04 1.36 6.71
N ASP A 324 -10.45 1.68 5.49
CA ASP A 324 -11.09 0.73 4.59
C ASP A 324 -10.02 -0.11 3.87
N VAL A 325 -9.88 -1.37 4.25
CA VAL A 325 -8.90 -2.30 3.66
C VAL A 325 -9.17 -2.51 2.17
N LEU A 326 -10.45 -2.64 1.80
CA LEU A 326 -10.87 -2.86 0.44
C LEU A 326 -10.74 -1.60 -0.41
N HIS A 327 -10.39 -0.43 0.12
CA HIS A 327 -9.97 0.67 -0.74
C HIS A 327 -8.57 0.43 -1.34
N TYR A 328 -7.68 -0.23 -0.59
CA TYR A 328 -6.28 -0.41 -0.94
C TYR A 328 -6.01 -1.74 -1.68
N ILE A 329 -4.79 -1.89 -2.22
CA ILE A 329 -4.37 -3.08 -2.99
C ILE A 329 -3.33 -3.95 -2.25
N SER A 330 -2.87 -3.51 -1.08
CA SER A 330 -1.85 -4.21 -0.28
C SER A 330 -1.89 -3.84 1.20
N ILE A 331 -1.40 -4.74 2.05
CA ILE A 331 -1.27 -4.49 3.49
C ILE A 331 -0.35 -3.31 3.80
N ALA A 332 0.73 -3.13 3.02
CA ALA A 332 1.66 -2.01 3.16
C ALA A 332 0.97 -0.66 2.91
N SER A 333 0.04 -0.58 1.95
CA SER A 333 -0.76 0.62 1.74
C SER A 333 -1.75 0.88 2.87
N CYS A 334 -2.36 -0.17 3.44
CA CYS A 334 -3.22 -0.04 4.61
C CYS A 334 -2.43 0.47 5.82
N ALA A 335 -1.30 -0.16 6.15
CA ALA A 335 -0.40 0.25 7.23
C ALA A 335 0.07 1.70 7.05
N TYR A 336 0.49 2.07 5.83
CA TYR A 336 0.85 3.45 5.51
C TYR A 336 -0.29 4.43 5.78
N ALA A 337 -1.52 4.10 5.38
CA ALA A 337 -2.68 4.93 5.66
C ALA A 337 -2.96 5.03 7.17
N THR A 338 -2.84 3.93 7.92
CA THR A 338 -3.01 3.91 9.39
C THR A 338 -1.96 4.79 10.08
N ILE A 339 -0.67 4.67 9.70
CA ILE A 339 0.40 5.51 10.26
C ILE A 339 0.09 6.98 9.99
N ARG A 340 -0.25 7.35 8.74
CA ARG A 340 -0.60 8.74 8.43
C ARG A 340 -1.82 9.20 9.21
N TYR A 341 -2.85 8.38 9.34
CA TYR A 341 -4.02 8.71 10.14
C TYR A 341 -3.64 9.01 11.60
N SER A 342 -2.79 8.17 12.20
CA SER A 342 -2.32 8.36 13.57
C SER A 342 -1.60 9.68 13.82
N THR A 343 -0.87 10.21 12.80
CA THR A 343 -0.17 11.50 12.95
C THR A 343 -1.10 12.70 13.04
N TYR A 344 -2.35 12.57 12.58
CA TYR A 344 -3.39 13.59 12.69
C TYR A 344 -4.36 13.33 13.85
N PHE A 345 -4.50 12.08 14.30
CA PHE A 345 -5.40 11.70 15.38
C PHE A 345 -4.68 10.83 16.41
N PRO A 346 -3.59 11.33 17.02
CA PRO A 346 -2.78 10.56 17.97
C PRO A 346 -3.57 10.08 19.19
N SER A 347 -4.66 10.77 19.59
CA SER A 347 -5.48 10.34 20.72
C SER A 347 -6.09 8.94 20.53
N LYS A 348 -6.40 8.56 19.28
CA LYS A 348 -6.92 7.24 18.92
C LYS A 348 -5.90 6.11 19.07
N PHE A 349 -4.62 6.46 19.15
CA PHE A 349 -3.49 5.54 19.25
C PHE A 349 -2.74 5.73 20.57
N ASN A 350 -3.34 6.37 21.57
CA ASN A 350 -2.74 6.53 22.89
C ASN A 350 -3.51 5.71 23.93
N LEU A 351 -3.25 4.40 23.99
CA LEU A 351 -3.93 3.48 24.91
C LEU A 351 -3.37 3.51 26.35
N GLU A 352 -2.29 4.25 26.60
CA GLU A 352 -1.63 4.33 27.91
C GLU A 352 -1.77 5.71 28.56
N SER A 353 -1.90 5.71 29.89
CA SER A 353 -1.84 6.88 30.77
C SER A 353 -0.43 7.46 30.89
N ASP A 354 0.35 7.45 29.81
CA ASP A 354 1.66 8.05 29.78
C ASP A 354 1.49 9.57 29.86
N LYS A 355 2.19 10.20 30.81
CA LYS A 355 2.18 11.66 31.05
C LYS A 355 2.77 12.49 29.90
N GLN A 356 3.01 11.87 28.74
CA GLN A 356 3.61 12.52 27.59
C GLN A 356 2.51 13.20 26.77
N SER A 357 2.55 14.53 26.73
CA SER A 357 1.69 15.31 25.84
C SER A 357 2.13 15.06 24.40
N TYR A 358 1.30 14.35 23.64
CA TYR A 358 1.44 14.27 22.18
C TYR A 358 0.83 15.51 21.51
N TYR A 359 0.90 15.57 20.18
CA TYR A 359 0.19 16.61 19.42
C TYR A 359 -1.32 16.49 19.66
N GLU A 360 -2.02 17.62 19.62
CA GLU A 360 -3.48 17.63 19.64
C GLU A 360 -4.01 16.99 18.35
N ASP A 361 -5.17 16.35 18.44
CA ASP A 361 -5.86 15.85 17.25
C ASP A 361 -6.19 16.99 16.28
N PHE A 362 -6.23 16.65 14.99
CA PHE A 362 -6.67 17.55 13.95
C PHE A 362 -8.15 17.92 14.12
N ASP A 363 -8.42 19.21 14.21
CA ASP A 363 -9.72 19.84 14.24
C ASP A 363 -9.85 20.78 13.04
N ILE A 364 -10.80 20.49 12.17
CA ILE A 364 -11.09 21.31 10.99
C ILE A 364 -11.54 22.75 11.34
N ASN A 365 -11.89 23.06 12.58
CA ASN A 365 -12.25 24.44 12.99
C ASN A 365 -11.08 25.20 13.60
N ALA A 366 -10.03 24.51 14.02
CA ALA A 366 -8.86 25.15 14.59
C ALA A 366 -8.15 26.06 13.57
N ASP A 367 -7.45 27.06 14.10
CA ASP A 367 -6.55 27.90 13.35
C ASP A 367 -5.14 27.30 13.42
N TYR A 368 -4.72 26.72 12.30
CA TYR A 368 -3.37 26.19 12.10
C TYR A 368 -2.48 27.13 11.31
N SER A 369 -2.96 28.33 10.98
CA SER A 369 -2.11 29.31 10.34
C SER A 369 -0.86 29.49 11.21
N ASN A 370 0.30 29.47 10.55
CA ASN A 370 1.55 29.79 11.18
C ASN A 370 1.79 31.28 10.88
N PRO A 371 1.16 32.21 11.61
CA PRO A 371 1.51 33.61 11.42
C PRO A 371 2.99 33.70 11.77
N ASN A 372 3.79 34.24 10.84
CA ASN A 372 5.01 34.89 11.26
C ASN A 372 4.60 35.82 12.43
N PRO A 373 5.14 35.64 13.65
CA PRO A 373 4.70 36.42 14.81
C PRO A 373 4.92 37.93 14.59
N ASP A 374 5.79 38.30 13.64
CA ASP A 374 6.05 39.68 13.22
C ASP A 374 5.20 40.13 12.00
N ALA A 375 4.33 39.28 11.47
CA ALA A 375 3.50 39.63 10.31
C ALA A 375 2.51 40.72 10.67
N LYS A 376 2.65 41.87 10.00
CA LYS A 376 1.74 43.00 10.19
C LYS A 376 0.35 42.67 9.62
N PRO A 377 -0.73 43.04 10.33
CA PRO A 377 -2.09 42.99 9.78
C PRO A 377 -2.14 43.71 8.43
N PHE A 378 -2.93 43.17 7.51
CA PHE A 378 -3.10 43.80 6.20
C PHE A 378 -4.00 45.03 6.34
N GLU A 379 -3.53 46.18 5.88
CA GLU A 379 -4.34 47.40 5.78
C GLU A 379 -4.77 47.61 4.32
N LEU A 380 -6.08 47.64 4.08
CA LEU A 380 -6.63 47.84 2.74
C LEU A 380 -6.44 49.29 2.28
N THR A 381 -5.68 49.48 1.19
CA THR A 381 -5.55 50.79 0.54
C THR A 381 -6.56 50.97 -0.59
N VAL A 382 -6.97 52.21 -0.86
CA VAL A 382 -7.87 52.55 -1.97
C VAL A 382 -7.31 52.08 -3.32
N GLY A 383 -5.99 52.19 -3.53
CA GLY A 383 -5.32 51.74 -4.74
C GLY A 383 -5.38 50.22 -4.93
N TYR A 384 -5.11 49.46 -3.87
CA TYR A 384 -5.22 48.00 -3.90
C TYR A 384 -6.66 47.56 -4.21
N TRP A 385 -7.64 48.20 -3.56
CA TRP A 385 -9.06 47.87 -3.76
C TRP A 385 -9.54 48.17 -5.19
N LYS A 386 -9.20 49.35 -5.74
CA LYS A 386 -9.52 49.71 -7.13
C LYS A 386 -8.98 48.66 -8.11
N ASN A 387 -7.75 48.19 -7.90
CA ASN A 387 -7.16 47.16 -8.74
C ASN A 387 -7.91 45.81 -8.61
N LYS A 388 -8.29 45.43 -7.39
CA LYS A 388 -9.10 44.22 -7.15
C LYS A 388 -10.46 44.28 -7.85
N CYS A 389 -11.21 45.38 -7.71
CA CYS A 389 -12.49 45.58 -8.39
C CYS A 389 -12.35 45.46 -9.92
N TYR A 390 -11.31 46.07 -10.49
CA TYR A 390 -11.03 45.93 -11.93
C TYR A 390 -10.82 44.47 -12.33
N HIS A 391 -10.00 43.71 -11.58
CA HIS A 391 -9.76 42.31 -11.86
C HIS A 391 -11.00 41.43 -11.71
N TYR A 392 -11.83 41.64 -10.67
CA TYR A 392 -13.09 40.90 -10.50
C TYR A 392 -14.05 41.17 -11.67
N LYS A 393 -14.19 42.43 -12.08
CA LYS A 393 -15.01 42.79 -13.24
C LYS A 393 -14.52 42.12 -14.53
N GLN A 394 -13.21 42.08 -14.76
CA GLN A 394 -12.62 41.38 -15.91
C GLN A 394 -12.86 39.87 -15.86
N GLN A 395 -12.76 39.25 -14.68
CA GLN A 395 -13.04 37.82 -14.51
C GLN A 395 -14.50 37.48 -14.80
N ASP A 396 -15.44 38.30 -14.32
CA ASP A 396 -16.87 38.09 -14.55
C ASP A 396 -17.25 38.36 -16.01
N TYR A 397 -16.70 39.41 -16.62
CA TYR A 397 -16.87 39.68 -18.05
C TYR A 397 -16.40 38.50 -18.92
N LYS A 398 -15.20 37.98 -18.67
CA LYS A 398 -14.63 36.85 -19.42
C LYS A 398 -15.45 35.56 -19.29
N ALA A 399 -16.14 35.39 -18.17
CA ALA A 399 -17.00 34.24 -17.92
C ALA A 399 -18.47 34.47 -18.34
N GLY A 400 -18.80 35.62 -18.94
CA GLY A 400 -20.16 35.93 -19.38
C GLY A 400 -21.15 36.28 -18.25
N ARG A 401 -20.66 36.64 -17.06
CA ARG A 401 -21.49 37.01 -15.90
C ARG A 401 -21.89 38.48 -15.91
N GLU A 402 -23.00 38.83 -15.25
CA GLU A 402 -23.48 40.22 -15.11
C GLU A 402 -22.47 41.08 -14.36
N THR A 403 -21.91 42.13 -15.00
CA THR A 403 -20.85 42.95 -14.37
C THR A 403 -21.30 44.27 -13.76
N ASP A 404 -22.56 44.66 -13.96
CA ASP A 404 -23.07 45.97 -13.52
C ASP A 404 -23.28 46.04 -12.00
N LYS A 405 -23.49 44.89 -11.37
CA LYS A 405 -23.69 44.75 -9.92
C LYS A 405 -22.41 44.36 -9.17
N ASN A 406 -21.27 44.34 -9.85
CA ASN A 406 -19.99 44.01 -9.21
C ASN A 406 -19.65 45.00 -8.11
N VAL A 407 -18.87 44.54 -7.13
CA VAL A 407 -18.22 45.39 -6.14
C VAL A 407 -17.41 46.50 -6.81
N THR A 408 -17.53 47.72 -6.30
CA THR A 408 -16.93 48.92 -6.89
C THR A 408 -15.89 49.56 -5.97
N ALA A 409 -15.19 50.57 -6.48
CA ALA A 409 -14.24 51.33 -5.68
C ALA A 409 -14.89 52.03 -4.47
N ASP A 410 -16.20 52.32 -4.54
CA ASP A 410 -16.96 52.99 -3.48
C ASP A 410 -17.23 52.07 -2.29
N ASP A 411 -17.08 50.74 -2.47
CA ASP A 411 -17.23 49.75 -1.41
C ASP A 411 -15.99 49.64 -0.49
N ASN A 412 -15.00 50.52 -0.65
CA ASN A 412 -13.69 50.41 0.03
C ASN A 412 -13.81 50.35 1.57
N ASP A 413 -14.60 51.25 2.17
CA ASP A 413 -14.74 51.31 3.63
C ASP A 413 -15.38 50.04 4.21
N TYR A 414 -16.39 49.50 3.50
CA TYR A 414 -17.04 48.24 3.87
C TYR A 414 -16.04 47.08 3.87
N TYR A 415 -15.26 46.92 2.78
CA TYR A 415 -14.31 45.81 2.68
C TYR A 415 -13.06 46.00 3.55
N LYS A 416 -12.68 47.24 3.86
CA LYS A 416 -11.65 47.53 4.86
C LYS A 416 -12.07 46.99 6.23
N GLN A 417 -13.26 47.37 6.70
CA GLN A 417 -13.80 46.88 7.96
C GLN A 417 -13.99 45.35 7.94
N LEU A 418 -14.46 44.79 6.82
CA LEU A 418 -14.61 43.35 6.67
C LEU A 418 -13.26 42.63 6.84
N PHE A 419 -12.21 43.03 6.12
CA PHE A 419 -10.91 42.36 6.23
C PHE A 419 -10.21 42.59 7.57
N GLU A 420 -10.47 43.71 8.26
CA GLU A 420 -9.93 43.96 9.61
C GLU A 420 -10.58 43.08 10.68
N THR A 421 -11.88 42.79 10.55
CA THR A 421 -12.67 42.09 11.59
C THR A 421 -12.90 40.62 11.31
N SER A 422 -12.73 40.18 10.06
CA SER A 422 -12.96 38.81 9.63
C SER A 422 -11.68 38.00 9.45
N VAL A 423 -11.85 36.71 9.22
CA VAL A 423 -10.81 35.78 8.82
C VAL A 423 -11.18 35.18 7.47
N CYS A 424 -10.23 34.49 6.82
CA CYS A 424 -10.53 33.74 5.62
C CYS A 424 -11.61 32.68 5.86
N SER A 425 -12.65 32.67 5.03
CA SER A 425 -13.75 31.70 5.09
C SER A 425 -13.31 30.25 4.90
N ILE A 426 -12.20 30.01 4.20
CA ILE A 426 -11.71 28.66 3.87
C ILE A 426 -10.71 28.15 4.92
N CYS A 427 -9.69 28.94 5.26
CA CYS A 427 -8.60 28.49 6.15
C CYS A 427 -8.66 29.07 7.57
N SER A 428 -9.61 29.96 7.86
CA SER A 428 -9.76 30.66 9.15
C SER A 428 -8.58 31.56 9.56
N ALA A 429 -7.58 31.76 8.69
CA ALA A 429 -6.44 32.62 8.96
C ALA A 429 -6.80 34.12 8.87
N LYS A 430 -6.12 34.94 9.67
CA LYS A 430 -6.17 36.40 9.56
C LYS A 430 -5.46 36.91 8.30
N PHE A 431 -5.87 38.08 7.82
CA PHE A 431 -5.27 38.73 6.68
C PHE A 431 -4.03 39.54 7.07
N THR A 432 -2.91 39.25 6.41
CA THR A 432 -1.61 39.92 6.63
C THR A 432 -0.99 40.25 5.27
N TYR A 433 0.11 41.01 5.25
CA TYR A 433 0.83 41.26 3.99
C TYR A 433 1.40 39.98 3.36
N ASP A 434 1.68 38.95 4.15
CA ASP A 434 2.09 37.62 3.69
C ASP A 434 0.90 36.75 3.27
N ASN A 435 -0.32 37.12 3.67
CA ASN A 435 -1.56 36.39 3.46
C ASN A 435 -2.69 37.32 2.99
N LEU A 436 -2.55 37.82 1.76
CA LEU A 436 -3.40 38.88 1.22
C LEU A 436 -4.87 38.46 1.07
N PRO A 437 -5.83 39.38 1.36
CA PRO A 437 -7.25 39.12 1.15
C PRO A 437 -7.65 39.19 -0.32
N SER A 438 -8.73 38.48 -0.62
CA SER A 438 -9.46 38.37 -1.88
C SER A 438 -10.95 38.12 -1.57
N LEU A 439 -11.79 38.16 -2.59
CA LEU A 439 -13.19 37.78 -2.52
C LEU A 439 -13.39 36.44 -3.23
N ASP A 440 -13.91 35.46 -2.51
CA ASP A 440 -14.30 34.15 -3.05
C ASP A 440 -15.82 34.13 -3.24
N ARG A 441 -16.28 33.64 -4.40
CA ARG A 441 -17.70 33.58 -4.73
C ARG A 441 -18.34 32.37 -4.05
N GLN A 442 -19.54 32.56 -3.52
CA GLN A 442 -20.36 31.48 -2.99
C GLN A 442 -21.02 30.70 -4.14
N ASP A 443 -21.54 31.42 -5.14
CA ASP A 443 -22.03 30.86 -6.39
C ASP A 443 -21.16 31.37 -7.56
N ASN A 444 -20.53 30.44 -8.27
CA ASN A 444 -19.64 30.72 -9.39
C ASN A 444 -20.38 31.16 -10.67
N GLU A 445 -21.69 30.95 -10.77
CA GLU A 445 -22.52 31.47 -11.86
C GLU A 445 -22.90 32.93 -11.64
N LEU A 446 -22.83 33.40 -10.39
CA LEU A 446 -23.13 34.79 -10.03
C LEU A 446 -21.86 35.65 -9.98
N SER A 447 -22.02 36.95 -10.20
CA SER A 447 -20.90 37.88 -10.20
C SER A 447 -20.41 38.25 -8.80
N HIS A 448 -19.28 38.95 -8.72
CA HIS A 448 -18.71 39.39 -7.45
C HIS A 448 -19.52 40.52 -6.82
N THR A 449 -20.57 40.17 -6.07
CA THR A 449 -21.42 41.10 -5.32
C THR A 449 -21.18 40.94 -3.81
N LYS A 450 -21.58 41.94 -3.00
CA LYS A 450 -21.50 41.85 -1.52
C LYS A 450 -22.22 40.64 -0.94
N ALA A 451 -23.35 40.25 -1.53
CA ALA A 451 -24.14 39.12 -1.07
C ALA A 451 -23.55 37.76 -1.53
N ASN A 452 -22.81 37.74 -2.64
CA ASN A 452 -22.27 36.51 -3.22
C ASN A 452 -20.79 36.28 -2.87
N CYS A 453 -20.14 37.15 -2.10
CA CYS A 453 -18.70 37.04 -1.83
C CYS A 453 -18.38 36.89 -0.34
N LEU A 454 -17.47 35.97 -0.03
CA LEU A 454 -16.87 35.82 1.29
C LEU A 454 -15.40 36.25 1.28
N PRO A 455 -14.87 36.79 2.39
CA PRO A 455 -13.46 37.15 2.49
C PRO A 455 -12.60 35.87 2.51
N ALA A 456 -11.63 35.77 1.60
CA ALA A 456 -10.73 34.62 1.51
C ALA A 456 -9.30 35.04 1.19
N CYS A 457 -8.31 34.26 1.60
CA CYS A 457 -6.93 34.50 1.20
C CYS A 457 -6.76 34.23 -0.30
N VAL A 458 -5.89 34.98 -0.98
CA VAL A 458 -5.60 34.77 -2.41
C VAL A 458 -5.21 33.32 -2.70
N SER A 459 -4.34 32.73 -1.87
CA SER A 459 -3.90 31.34 -2.01
C SER A 459 -5.04 30.32 -1.85
N CYS A 460 -5.97 30.58 -0.93
CA CYS A 460 -7.12 29.70 -0.67
C CYS A 460 -8.12 29.79 -1.82
N ASN A 461 -8.44 30.99 -2.30
CA ASN A 461 -9.33 31.22 -3.42
C ASN A 461 -8.80 30.54 -4.71
N ILE A 462 -7.48 30.66 -4.99
CA ILE A 462 -6.84 29.94 -6.11
C ILE A 462 -6.94 28.42 -5.93
N SER A 463 -6.78 27.91 -4.70
CA SER A 463 -6.81 26.47 -4.41
C SER A 463 -8.23 25.89 -4.48
N HIS A 464 -9.23 26.68 -4.07
CA HIS A 464 -10.65 26.39 -4.15
C HIS A 464 -11.09 26.32 -5.61
N ALA A 465 -10.83 27.36 -6.39
CA ALA A 465 -11.30 27.48 -7.77
C ALA A 465 -12.81 27.18 -7.88
N ASN A 466 -13.18 26.01 -8.43
CA ASN A 466 -14.56 25.53 -8.55
C ASN A 466 -14.78 24.19 -7.80
N ARG A 467 -13.93 23.85 -6.83
CA ARG A 467 -14.03 22.60 -6.04
C ARG A 467 -14.98 22.77 -4.85
N ASP A 468 -15.33 21.69 -4.18
CA ASP A 468 -16.10 21.76 -2.93
C ASP A 468 -15.32 22.58 -1.87
N PRO A 469 -15.95 23.60 -1.25
CA PRO A 469 -15.29 24.51 -0.31
C PRO A 469 -14.86 23.81 0.99
N LYS A 470 -15.62 22.82 1.47
CA LYS A 470 -15.31 22.05 2.68
C LYS A 470 -14.16 21.08 2.44
N ILE A 471 -14.16 20.37 1.31
CA ILE A 471 -13.03 19.50 0.92
C ILE A 471 -11.76 20.35 0.73
N THR A 472 -11.87 21.49 0.05
CA THR A 472 -10.74 22.40 -0.12
C THR A 472 -10.22 22.90 1.24
N SER A 473 -11.13 23.29 2.15
CA SER A 473 -10.79 23.70 3.52
C SER A 473 -10.04 22.59 4.27
N LEU A 474 -10.52 21.34 4.21
CA LEU A 474 -9.87 20.18 4.81
C LEU A 474 -8.42 20.04 4.33
N HIS A 475 -8.18 20.05 3.02
CA HIS A 475 -6.82 19.94 2.46
C HIS A 475 -5.90 21.06 2.93
N ILE A 476 -6.39 22.30 2.94
CA ILE A 476 -5.60 23.46 3.37
C ILE A 476 -5.27 23.37 4.86
N LYS A 477 -6.25 23.01 5.71
CA LYS A 477 -6.05 22.93 7.15
C LYS A 477 -5.16 21.75 7.54
N MET A 478 -5.33 20.58 6.93
CA MET A 478 -4.43 19.44 7.16
C MET A 478 -3.00 19.73 6.71
N ARG A 479 -2.82 20.53 5.65
CA ARG A 479 -1.49 21.04 5.26
C ARG A 479 -0.90 21.94 6.34
N GLN A 480 -1.68 22.87 6.86
CA GLN A 480 -1.24 23.81 7.90
C GLN A 480 -0.88 23.09 9.20
N TYR A 481 -1.71 22.12 9.61
CA TYR A 481 -1.42 21.21 10.73
C TYR A 481 -0.07 20.51 10.53
N ALA A 482 0.16 19.91 9.36
CA ALA A 482 1.42 19.24 9.05
C ALA A 482 2.63 20.18 9.14
N ILE A 483 2.50 21.42 8.67
CA ILE A 483 3.57 22.43 8.76
C ILE A 483 3.85 22.82 10.22
N LYS A 484 2.79 23.07 11.00
CA LYS A 484 2.86 23.45 12.43
C LYS A 484 3.58 22.38 13.26
N HIS A 485 3.31 21.11 12.98
CA HIS A 485 3.85 19.97 13.72
C HIS A 485 5.07 19.31 13.07
N ASN A 486 5.67 19.94 12.04
CA ASN A 486 6.83 19.41 11.31
C ASN A 486 6.63 18.00 10.75
N LEU A 487 5.39 17.62 10.40
CA LEU A 487 5.11 16.30 9.85
C LEU A 487 5.80 16.09 8.49
N PRO A 488 6.02 14.83 8.07
CA PRO A 488 6.56 14.54 6.74
C PRO A 488 5.70 15.14 5.63
N MET A 489 6.34 15.82 4.66
CA MET A 489 5.66 16.49 3.54
C MET A 489 6.24 16.03 2.20
N THR A 490 5.51 16.27 1.11
CA THR A 490 6.00 15.94 -0.23
C THR A 490 7.27 16.72 -0.49
N ILE A 491 8.32 16.00 -0.89
CA ILE A 491 9.61 16.58 -1.23
C ILE A 491 9.43 17.45 -2.46
N SER A 492 9.57 18.77 -2.29
CA SER A 492 9.48 19.75 -3.39
C SER A 492 10.82 20.04 -4.04
N ASP A 493 11.93 19.66 -3.39
CA ASP A 493 13.27 19.83 -3.94
C ASP A 493 13.70 18.56 -4.69
N GLU A 494 13.83 18.66 -6.01
CA GLU A 494 14.22 17.55 -6.88
C GLU A 494 15.58 16.94 -6.47
N ARG A 495 16.50 17.72 -5.90
CA ARG A 495 17.82 17.24 -5.47
C ARG A 495 17.70 16.35 -4.25
N ILE A 496 16.87 16.74 -3.28
CA ILE A 496 16.53 15.91 -2.11
C ILE A 496 15.85 14.63 -2.59
N TYR A 497 14.90 14.74 -3.52
CA TYR A 497 14.23 13.57 -4.10
C TYR A 497 15.21 12.60 -4.76
N LYS A 498 16.10 13.09 -5.63
CA LYS A 498 17.14 12.28 -6.29
C LYS A 498 18.05 11.60 -5.27
N LEU A 499 18.51 12.34 -4.26
CA LEU A 499 19.33 11.80 -3.18
C LEU A 499 18.63 10.65 -2.45
N LEU A 500 17.37 10.82 -2.07
CA LEU A 500 16.60 9.77 -1.38
C LEU A 500 16.28 8.59 -2.30
N ARG A 501 16.01 8.83 -3.59
CA ARG A 501 15.66 7.79 -4.55
C ARG A 501 16.80 6.80 -4.78
N GLU A 502 18.05 7.25 -4.73
CA GLU A 502 19.23 6.39 -4.78
C GLU A 502 19.30 5.37 -3.62
N CYS A 503 18.64 5.66 -2.49
CA CYS A 503 18.63 4.81 -1.30
C CYS A 503 17.51 3.76 -1.27
N ILE A 504 16.59 3.78 -2.23
CA ILE A 504 15.47 2.83 -2.23
C ILE A 504 16.00 1.47 -2.67
N THR A 505 16.24 0.63 -1.69
CA THR A 505 16.73 -0.74 -1.85
C THR A 505 15.78 -1.70 -1.13
N GLY A 506 15.44 -2.83 -1.77
CA GLY A 506 14.74 -3.92 -1.08
C GLY A 506 15.61 -4.49 0.06
N GLY A 507 14.96 -5.04 1.08
CA GLY A 507 15.64 -5.62 2.25
C GLY A 507 16.46 -6.88 1.92
N LEU A 508 17.44 -7.18 2.77
CA LEU A 508 18.20 -8.43 2.71
C LEU A 508 17.36 -9.54 3.34
N ALA A 509 17.00 -10.55 2.57
CA ALA A 509 16.53 -11.84 3.11
C ALA A 509 17.51 -12.91 2.62
N ALA A 510 18.68 -12.97 3.26
CA ALA A 510 19.62 -14.06 3.03
C ALA A 510 19.39 -15.10 4.15
N VAL A 511 18.63 -16.15 3.86
CA VAL A 511 18.55 -17.33 4.71
C VAL A 511 19.65 -18.28 4.26
N PHE A 512 20.76 -18.32 4.99
CA PHE A 512 21.77 -19.35 4.77
C PHE A 512 21.30 -20.64 5.42
N HIS A 513 21.02 -21.66 4.62
CA HIS A 513 20.78 -23.01 5.11
C HIS A 513 22.12 -23.64 5.52
N ARG A 514 22.58 -23.33 6.74
CA ARG A 514 23.76 -23.95 7.34
C ARG A 514 23.32 -25.00 8.36
N GLU A 515 23.75 -26.25 8.16
CA GLU A 515 23.57 -27.31 9.15
C GLU A 515 24.59 -27.09 10.29
N ASN A 516 24.08 -26.83 11.50
CA ASN A 516 24.89 -26.70 12.70
C ASN A 516 24.57 -27.87 13.64
N ILE A 517 25.55 -28.75 13.87
CA ILE A 517 25.42 -29.94 14.71
C ILE A 517 26.18 -29.71 16.02
N ALA A 518 25.49 -29.89 17.14
CA ALA A 518 26.08 -29.76 18.47
C ALA A 518 27.28 -30.71 18.65
N GLY A 519 28.40 -30.17 19.13
CA GLY A 519 29.66 -30.87 19.35
C GLY A 519 30.45 -31.21 18.09
N LYS A 520 29.96 -30.86 16.88
CA LYS A 520 30.62 -31.20 15.62
C LYS A 520 30.90 -30.01 14.71
N THR A 521 29.97 -29.07 14.60
CA THR A 521 30.15 -27.91 13.71
C THR A 521 31.06 -26.90 14.39
N HIS A 522 32.27 -26.72 13.85
CA HIS A 522 33.20 -25.70 14.29
C HIS A 522 32.69 -24.29 13.93
N ILE A 523 33.05 -23.31 14.77
CA ILE A 523 32.77 -21.90 14.49
C ILE A 523 33.79 -21.43 13.45
N ASN A 524 33.30 -20.98 12.30
CA ASN A 524 34.14 -20.41 11.26
C ASN A 524 34.47 -18.96 11.60
N GLU A 525 35.74 -18.58 11.45
CA GLU A 525 36.26 -17.26 11.71
C GLU A 525 36.91 -16.70 10.44
N LEU A 526 36.73 -15.39 10.24
CA LEU A 526 37.29 -14.65 9.12
C LEU A 526 38.42 -13.75 9.64
N THR A 527 39.60 -13.87 9.05
CA THR A 527 40.75 -13.01 9.37
C THR A 527 41.29 -12.37 8.09
N TYR A 528 41.39 -11.05 8.09
CA TYR A 528 42.06 -10.28 7.07
C TYR A 528 43.57 -10.25 7.35
N ASP A 529 44.34 -10.69 6.35
CA ASP A 529 45.78 -10.54 6.30
C ASP A 529 46.15 -9.31 5.46
N GLU A 530 46.71 -8.30 6.13
CA GLU A 530 47.09 -7.04 5.50
C GLU A 530 48.24 -7.19 4.50
N GLN A 531 49.15 -8.16 4.69
CA GLN A 531 50.31 -8.34 3.80
C GLN A 531 49.90 -8.91 2.44
N SER A 532 49.08 -9.96 2.45
CA SER A 532 48.56 -10.56 1.22
C SER A 532 47.30 -9.87 0.68
N ASN A 533 46.71 -8.96 1.47
CA ASN A 533 45.44 -8.30 1.18
C ASN A 533 44.29 -9.29 0.93
N ASN A 534 44.29 -10.41 1.66
CA ASN A 534 43.31 -11.48 1.52
C ASN A 534 42.52 -11.72 2.80
N LEU A 535 41.33 -12.30 2.61
CA LEU A 535 40.46 -12.78 3.67
C LEU A 535 40.65 -14.29 3.82
N ILE A 536 41.07 -14.72 5.01
CA ILE A 536 41.29 -16.12 5.36
C ILE A 536 40.06 -16.58 6.13
N SER A 537 39.39 -17.61 5.64
CA SER A 537 38.30 -18.29 6.34
C SER A 537 38.82 -19.60 6.91
N GLN A 538 38.73 -19.76 8.22
CA GLN A 538 39.20 -20.95 8.92
C GLN A 538 38.30 -21.31 10.09
N ASP A 539 38.19 -22.61 10.37
CA ASP A 539 37.45 -23.08 11.52
C ASP A 539 38.32 -22.94 12.78
N ASN A 540 37.76 -22.36 13.83
CA ASN A 540 38.42 -22.31 15.13
C ASN A 540 38.14 -23.56 15.96
N GLU A 541 38.77 -23.68 17.13
CA GLU A 541 38.64 -24.86 17.99
C GLU A 541 37.26 -24.98 18.67
N ASN A 542 36.46 -23.91 18.66
CA ASN A 542 35.16 -23.91 19.30
C ASN A 542 34.13 -24.64 18.44
N VAL A 543 33.36 -25.51 19.07
CA VAL A 543 32.24 -26.21 18.43
C VAL A 543 30.92 -25.62 18.91
N THR A 544 29.93 -25.57 18.01
CA THR A 544 28.55 -25.25 18.36
C THR A 544 28.08 -26.24 19.41
N THR A 545 27.53 -25.78 20.54
CA THR A 545 27.01 -26.69 21.59
C THR A 545 25.50 -26.62 21.71
N HIS A 546 24.91 -25.44 21.55
CA HIS A 546 23.48 -25.18 21.70
C HIS A 546 23.04 -24.08 20.73
N VAL A 547 21.79 -24.13 20.26
CA VAL A 547 21.14 -23.03 19.51
C VAL A 547 20.09 -22.42 20.44
N PHE A 548 20.22 -21.13 20.78
CA PHE A 548 19.39 -20.50 21.80
C PHE A 548 18.27 -19.60 21.24
N ALA A 549 18.36 -19.18 19.97
CA ALA A 549 17.34 -18.37 19.32
C ALA A 549 17.31 -18.59 17.80
N LEU A 550 16.12 -18.48 17.20
CA LEU A 550 15.91 -18.43 15.76
C LEU A 550 15.70 -16.96 15.35
N ASP A 551 16.40 -16.51 14.30
CA ASP A 551 16.39 -15.15 13.72
C ASP A 551 14.99 -14.65 13.28
N GLY A 552 13.98 -15.53 13.28
CA GLY A 552 12.61 -15.25 12.83
C GLY A 552 11.78 -14.29 13.70
N ASN A 553 12.27 -13.89 14.87
CA ASN A 553 11.59 -12.89 15.73
C ASN A 553 11.93 -11.46 15.27
N SER A 554 11.57 -11.15 14.03
CA SER A 554 11.83 -9.91 13.28
C SER A 554 11.75 -8.64 14.17
N LEU A 555 12.91 -8.05 14.47
CA LEU A 555 13.16 -6.91 15.36
C LEU A 555 13.07 -5.52 14.67
N TYR A 556 12.45 -5.44 13.50
CA TYR A 556 12.69 -4.29 12.61
C TYR A 556 11.79 -3.04 12.74
N PRO A 557 10.61 -3.06 13.37
CA PRO A 557 9.79 -1.83 13.35
C PRO A 557 9.97 -0.82 14.50
N SER A 558 10.61 -1.19 15.61
CA SER A 558 10.70 -0.31 16.79
C SER A 558 11.83 0.73 16.71
N SER A 559 12.79 0.56 15.79
CA SER A 559 14.03 1.34 15.78
C SER A 559 13.87 2.80 15.36
N TYR A 560 12.87 3.12 14.52
CA TYR A 560 12.59 4.49 14.05
C TYR A 560 11.24 5.03 14.57
N SER A 561 10.78 4.49 15.69
CA SER A 561 9.47 4.82 16.28
C SER A 561 9.43 6.17 17.00
N SER A 562 10.57 6.85 17.17
CA SER A 562 10.73 7.96 18.11
C SER A 562 10.39 7.62 19.57
N VAL A 563 10.25 6.34 19.93
CA VAL A 563 10.17 5.88 21.33
C VAL A 563 11.52 6.13 22.01
N LYS A 564 11.49 6.60 23.27
CA LYS A 564 12.73 6.78 24.04
C LYS A 564 13.35 5.43 24.39
N ASN A 565 14.65 5.30 24.19
CA ASN A 565 15.45 4.13 24.53
C ASN A 565 16.86 4.57 24.95
N GLU A 566 17.28 4.19 26.15
CA GLU A 566 18.57 4.57 26.73
C GLU A 566 19.76 4.10 25.88
N ASN A 567 19.59 3.01 25.12
CA ASN A 567 20.60 2.49 24.19
C ASN A 567 20.81 3.37 22.94
N ILE A 568 20.02 4.43 22.77
CA ILE A 568 20.23 5.43 21.72
C ILE A 568 21.12 6.53 22.32
N PRO A 569 22.42 6.60 21.99
CA PRO A 569 23.31 7.61 22.57
C PRO A 569 23.14 9.00 21.93
N TYR A 570 22.30 9.10 20.89
CA TYR A 570 22.10 10.32 20.10
C TYR A 570 20.74 10.97 20.42
N THR A 571 20.66 12.29 20.23
CA THR A 571 19.39 13.03 20.19
C THR A 571 18.41 12.77 21.35
N ASP A 572 18.86 12.86 22.61
CA ASP A 572 18.04 12.67 23.83
C ASP A 572 17.39 11.28 23.91
N HIS A 573 18.19 10.23 23.72
CA HIS A 573 17.76 8.83 23.82
C HIS A 573 16.60 8.50 22.89
N ARG A 574 16.55 9.12 21.71
CA ARG A 574 15.42 9.03 20.80
C ARG A 574 15.85 9.06 19.34
N MET A 575 15.40 8.08 18.57
CA MET A 575 15.57 8.05 17.11
C MET A 575 14.37 8.73 16.43
N TYR A 576 14.48 10.05 16.23
CA TYR A 576 13.47 10.86 15.54
C TYR A 576 13.27 10.48 14.07
N MET A 577 12.01 10.57 13.64
CA MET A 577 11.62 10.50 12.24
C MET A 577 11.93 11.81 11.50
N ALA A 578 12.18 11.69 10.19
CA ALA A 578 12.38 12.84 9.32
C ALA A 578 11.05 13.55 9.04
N GLY A 579 10.94 14.80 9.47
CA GLY A 579 9.82 15.70 9.19
C GLY A 579 9.95 16.43 7.85
N ARG A 580 9.49 17.68 7.79
CA ARG A 580 9.68 18.56 6.61
C ARG A 580 11.17 18.75 6.29
N SER A 581 11.50 18.85 5.00
CA SER A 581 12.87 19.19 4.57
C SER A 581 13.22 20.63 4.96
N LYS A 582 14.37 20.83 5.62
CA LYS A 582 14.90 22.15 5.99
C LYS A 582 15.72 22.75 4.87
N PHE A 583 16.76 22.03 4.40
CA PHE A 583 17.62 22.48 3.31
C PHE A 583 18.39 21.33 2.67
N TYR A 584 18.95 21.62 1.50
CA TYR A 584 19.93 20.80 0.79
C TYR A 584 21.24 21.58 0.63
N SER A 585 22.38 20.91 0.76
CA SER A 585 23.69 21.53 0.55
C SER A 585 24.71 20.55 -0.04
N GLU A 586 25.58 21.07 -0.89
CA GLU A 586 26.74 20.36 -1.45
C GLU A 586 28.06 20.94 -0.91
N LYS A 587 27.98 21.88 0.04
CA LYS A 587 29.15 22.54 0.61
C LYS A 587 29.77 21.66 1.70
N PRO A 588 31.01 21.15 1.55
CA PRO A 588 31.61 20.20 2.49
C PRO A 588 31.63 20.67 3.95
N TYR A 589 31.91 21.95 4.20
CA TYR A 589 31.94 22.50 5.55
C TYR A 589 30.56 22.50 6.23
N ILE A 590 29.47 22.66 5.47
CA ILE A 590 28.10 22.57 6.01
C ILE A 590 27.79 21.11 6.34
N ILE A 591 28.11 20.19 5.42
CA ILE A 591 27.88 18.75 5.58
C ILE A 591 28.60 18.23 6.82
N LYS A 592 29.91 18.52 6.93
CA LYS A 592 30.74 18.15 8.07
C LYS A 592 30.18 18.70 9.38
N ASN A 593 29.83 19.99 9.42
CA ASN A 593 29.27 20.60 10.63
C ASN A 593 27.94 19.95 11.06
N CYS A 594 27.05 19.62 10.12
CA CYS A 594 25.81 18.90 10.43
C CYS A 594 26.05 17.51 11.01
N ILE A 595 27.02 16.76 10.44
CA ILE A 595 27.38 15.42 10.91
C ILE A 595 27.99 15.48 12.31
N ASP A 596 28.98 16.35 12.52
CA ASP A 596 29.75 16.45 13.77
C ASP A 596 28.90 16.94 14.96
N GLN A 597 27.93 17.82 14.71
CA GLN A 597 27.07 18.34 15.78
C GLN A 597 26.15 17.28 16.39
N ARG A 598 25.85 16.20 15.66
CA ARG A 598 24.92 15.13 16.07
C ARG A 598 23.54 15.62 16.53
N LYS A 599 23.09 16.74 15.97
CA LYS A 599 21.84 17.43 16.36
C LYS A 599 20.72 17.25 15.36
N GLU A 600 21.04 17.25 14.07
CA GLU A 600 20.05 17.33 13.00
C GLU A 600 19.71 15.93 12.45
N ILE A 601 18.51 15.79 11.88
CA ILE A 601 18.14 14.58 11.13
C ILE A 601 18.51 14.83 9.68
N PHE A 602 19.28 13.91 9.09
CA PHE A 602 19.79 14.11 7.74
C PHE A 602 20.00 12.81 6.98
N VAL A 603 20.10 12.97 5.66
CA VAL A 603 20.65 11.98 4.75
C VAL A 603 21.84 12.61 4.06
N ALA A 604 23.00 11.96 4.16
CA ALA A 604 24.27 12.47 3.64
C ALA A 604 24.89 11.49 2.64
N LYS A 605 25.49 12.04 1.58
CA LYS A 605 26.26 11.31 0.58
C LYS A 605 27.74 11.58 0.78
N VAL A 606 28.49 10.57 1.19
CA VAL A 606 29.89 10.67 1.62
C VAL A 606 30.73 9.53 1.04
N LYS A 607 32.05 9.72 1.06
CA LYS A 607 33.03 8.63 0.94
C LYS A 607 33.64 8.38 2.30
N ASP A 608 33.80 7.13 2.65
CA ASP A 608 34.34 6.76 3.95
C ASP A 608 35.10 5.43 3.87
N TYR A 609 35.92 5.19 4.89
CA TYR A 609 36.68 3.96 5.06
C TYR A 609 36.96 3.70 6.54
N PHE A 610 37.09 2.44 6.91
CA PHE A 610 37.74 2.07 8.17
C PHE A 610 39.24 1.87 7.94
N SER A 611 40.06 2.16 8.95
CA SER A 611 41.45 1.73 8.94
C SER A 611 41.53 0.21 8.79
N LYS A 612 42.50 -0.30 8.02
CA LYS A 612 42.74 -1.74 7.86
C LYS A 612 42.93 -2.46 9.20
N SER A 613 43.46 -1.75 10.21
CA SER A 613 43.59 -2.24 11.58
C SER A 613 42.27 -2.67 12.21
N GLU A 614 41.14 -2.10 11.78
CA GLU A 614 39.81 -2.42 12.29
C GLU A 614 39.13 -3.56 11.53
N TYR A 615 39.67 -4.02 10.41
CA TYR A 615 38.98 -4.98 9.54
C TYR A 615 38.64 -6.25 10.32
N ASN A 616 39.62 -6.84 11.00
CA ASN A 616 39.40 -8.05 11.80
C ASN A 616 38.31 -7.90 12.87
N ASN A 617 38.11 -6.71 13.44
CA ASN A 617 37.04 -6.45 14.41
C ASN A 617 35.65 -6.41 13.76
N LEU A 618 35.59 -6.03 12.48
CA LEU A 618 34.34 -5.79 11.74
C LEU A 618 33.97 -6.93 10.77
N LEU A 619 34.91 -7.83 10.45
CA LEU A 619 34.71 -8.89 9.45
C LEU A 619 33.59 -9.86 9.77
N ALA A 620 33.32 -10.10 11.06
CA ALA A 620 32.21 -10.95 11.48
C ALA A 620 30.85 -10.39 11.02
N LEU A 621 30.73 -9.06 10.92
CA LEU A 621 29.54 -8.38 10.41
C LEU A 621 29.93 -7.03 9.80
N PRO A 622 30.37 -6.99 8.52
CA PRO A 622 30.79 -5.74 7.89
C PRO A 622 29.62 -4.74 7.91
N PRO A 623 29.82 -3.53 8.46
CA PRO A 623 28.71 -2.73 8.94
C PRO A 623 27.99 -1.97 7.82
N ILE A 624 28.49 -1.95 6.58
CA ILE A 624 27.92 -1.21 5.45
C ILE A 624 27.06 -2.11 4.56
N PHE A 625 25.73 -2.02 4.65
CA PHE A 625 24.80 -2.81 3.83
C PHE A 625 24.40 -2.06 2.55
N ARG A 626 24.83 -2.54 1.37
CA ARG A 626 24.61 -1.83 0.09
C ARG A 626 24.35 -2.77 -1.06
N ASN A 627 23.47 -2.33 -1.97
CA ASN A 627 23.37 -2.94 -3.28
C ASN A 627 24.54 -2.48 -4.13
N ILE A 628 25.41 -3.42 -4.49
CA ILE A 628 26.51 -3.20 -5.42
C ILE A 628 26.24 -3.92 -6.74
N GLU A 629 26.77 -3.36 -7.83
CA GLU A 629 26.82 -4.06 -9.11
C GLU A 629 28.08 -4.91 -9.15
N ILE A 630 27.90 -6.21 -9.37
CA ILE A 630 28.99 -7.17 -9.50
C ILE A 630 29.00 -7.66 -10.95
N GLU A 631 30.17 -7.58 -11.58
CA GLU A 631 30.42 -8.23 -12.87
C GLU A 631 30.75 -9.70 -12.61
N ASN A 632 30.11 -10.63 -13.32
CA ASN A 632 30.30 -12.07 -13.19
C ASN A 632 31.62 -12.54 -13.83
N LYS A 633 32.74 -11.91 -13.44
CA LYS A 633 34.09 -12.32 -13.82
C LYS A 633 34.52 -13.53 -13.00
N GLU A 634 35.41 -14.33 -13.56
CA GLU A 634 35.99 -15.50 -12.89
C GLU A 634 36.60 -15.16 -11.52
N GLU A 635 37.30 -14.03 -11.43
CA GLU A 635 37.87 -13.48 -10.20
C GLU A 635 36.83 -13.18 -9.11
N MET A 636 35.57 -12.91 -9.48
CA MET A 636 34.50 -12.50 -8.56
C MET A 636 33.61 -13.68 -8.12
N ILE A 637 33.30 -14.60 -9.03
CA ILE A 637 32.39 -15.74 -8.74
C ILE A 637 33.13 -17.05 -8.51
N GLY A 638 34.44 -17.08 -8.75
CA GLY A 638 35.29 -18.26 -8.64
C GLY A 638 35.29 -19.12 -9.90
N GLU A 639 36.42 -19.79 -10.14
CA GLU A 639 36.66 -20.66 -11.31
C GLU A 639 35.56 -21.69 -11.52
N TYR A 640 35.09 -22.36 -10.45
CA TYR A 640 34.04 -23.36 -10.54
C TYR A 640 32.73 -22.78 -11.08
N MET A 641 32.21 -21.71 -10.46
CA MET A 641 30.95 -21.10 -10.88
C MET A 641 31.06 -20.49 -12.28
N PHE A 642 32.21 -19.88 -12.60
CA PHE A 642 32.50 -19.34 -13.92
C PHE A 642 32.51 -20.44 -14.98
N SER A 643 33.17 -21.56 -14.72
CA SER A 643 33.20 -22.73 -15.58
C SER A 643 31.81 -23.35 -15.77
N GLN A 644 31.00 -23.45 -14.71
CA GLN A 644 29.61 -23.93 -14.82
C GLN A 644 28.76 -22.97 -15.67
N ALA A 645 28.90 -21.66 -15.46
CA ALA A 645 28.19 -20.67 -16.24
C ALA A 645 28.54 -20.73 -17.73
N GLN A 646 29.82 -20.90 -18.07
CA GLN A 646 30.26 -21.13 -19.45
C GLN A 646 29.70 -22.43 -20.03
N LYS A 647 29.82 -23.55 -19.28
CA LYS A 647 29.34 -24.87 -19.69
C LYS A 647 27.84 -24.89 -20.01
N HIS A 648 27.06 -24.08 -19.28
CA HIS A 648 25.61 -23.99 -19.43
C HIS A 648 25.15 -22.75 -20.22
N SER A 649 26.06 -22.04 -20.90
CA SER A 649 25.76 -20.85 -21.72
C SER A 649 24.96 -19.76 -20.97
N LEU A 650 25.23 -19.60 -19.67
CA LEU A 650 24.61 -18.56 -18.85
C LEU A 650 25.14 -17.16 -19.24
N PRO A 651 24.32 -16.11 -19.17
CA PRO A 651 24.73 -14.75 -19.55
C PRO A 651 25.80 -14.18 -18.60
N MET A 652 27.07 -14.27 -18.99
CA MET A 652 28.23 -13.89 -18.16
C MET A 652 28.58 -12.39 -18.20
N LEU A 653 28.14 -11.66 -19.22
CA LEU A 653 28.41 -10.21 -19.38
C LEU A 653 27.41 -9.32 -18.65
N LYS A 654 26.44 -9.89 -17.94
CA LYS A 654 25.42 -9.14 -17.22
C LYS A 654 25.97 -8.70 -15.86
N LYS A 655 25.78 -7.42 -15.52
CA LYS A 655 25.98 -6.92 -14.17
C LYS A 655 24.81 -7.35 -13.31
N ASP A 656 25.12 -8.04 -12.21
CA ASP A 656 24.11 -8.41 -11.22
C ASP A 656 24.16 -7.43 -10.07
N ARG A 657 23.00 -6.87 -9.73
CA ARG A 657 22.84 -6.04 -8.54
C ARG A 657 22.59 -6.95 -7.35
N LYS A 658 23.52 -6.98 -6.39
CA LYS A 658 23.40 -7.78 -5.17
C LYS A 658 23.51 -6.90 -3.94
N LEU A 659 22.62 -7.11 -2.97
CA LEU A 659 22.74 -6.53 -1.65
C LEU A 659 23.84 -7.30 -0.90
N SER A 660 24.85 -6.58 -0.44
CA SER A 660 26.06 -7.12 0.17
C SER A 660 26.45 -6.29 1.40
N THR A 661 27.36 -6.83 2.21
CA THR A 661 27.97 -6.15 3.36
C THR A 661 29.39 -5.74 3.00
N LEU A 662 29.74 -4.49 3.29
CA LEU A 662 31.01 -3.87 2.95
C LEU A 662 31.70 -3.38 4.23
N LEU A 663 33.03 -3.33 4.19
CA LEU A 663 33.82 -2.66 5.22
C LEU A 663 33.86 -1.15 4.95
N ASP A 664 34.14 -0.72 3.72
CA ASP A 664 34.22 0.69 3.35
C ASP A 664 33.36 1.03 2.11
N THR A 665 33.36 2.30 1.69
CA THR A 665 32.67 2.69 0.46
C THR A 665 33.49 2.44 -0.81
N ASN A 666 34.67 1.85 -0.70
CA ASN A 666 35.60 1.57 -1.80
C ASN A 666 35.82 2.79 -2.73
N GLY A 667 36.03 3.95 -2.12
CA GLY A 667 36.23 5.22 -2.84
C GLY A 667 34.99 5.75 -3.59
N GLN A 668 33.83 5.09 -3.45
CA GLN A 668 32.57 5.50 -4.05
C GLN A 668 31.74 6.34 -3.08
N PHE A 669 30.91 7.23 -3.63
CA PHE A 669 29.96 7.98 -2.83
C PHE A 669 28.76 7.10 -2.52
N MET A 670 28.51 6.88 -1.23
CA MET A 670 27.32 6.17 -0.76
C MET A 670 26.50 7.08 0.16
N ILE A 671 25.24 6.72 0.34
CA ILE A 671 24.29 7.56 1.06
C ILE A 671 23.91 6.89 2.38
N PHE A 672 23.96 7.65 3.46
CA PHE A 672 23.67 7.19 4.81
C PHE A 672 22.66 8.12 5.47
N ASN A 673 21.73 7.55 6.26
CA ASN A 673 20.96 8.36 7.21
C ASN A 673 21.85 8.71 8.41
N ASN A 674 21.44 9.70 9.19
CA ASN A 674 22.23 10.24 10.30
C ASN A 674 22.58 9.19 11.37
N TYR A 675 21.62 8.39 11.85
CA TYR A 675 21.89 7.43 12.93
C TYR A 675 22.82 6.31 12.48
N TYR A 676 22.64 5.85 11.24
CA TYR A 676 23.53 4.85 10.66
C TYR A 676 24.93 5.42 10.48
N LEU A 677 25.08 6.63 9.96
CA LEU A 677 26.38 7.27 9.79
C LEU A 677 27.07 7.53 11.13
N TRP A 678 26.34 7.99 12.14
CA TRP A 678 26.90 8.21 13.48
C TRP A 678 27.35 6.90 14.15
N LEU A 679 26.60 5.82 13.97
CA LEU A 679 27.03 4.48 14.41
C LEU A 679 28.35 4.09 13.74
N LEU A 680 28.48 4.28 12.42
CA LEU A 680 29.72 3.98 11.72
C LEU A 680 30.89 4.85 12.21
N ILE A 681 30.65 6.13 12.51
CA ILE A 681 31.67 7.03 13.09
C ILE A 681 32.12 6.53 14.48
N ASP A 682 31.18 6.05 15.31
CA ASP A 682 31.51 5.50 16.63
C ASP A 682 32.26 4.17 16.54
N LEU A 683 32.07 3.41 15.46
CA LEU A 683 32.87 2.23 15.11
C LEU A 683 34.24 2.58 14.51
N GLY A 684 34.56 3.87 14.33
CA GLY A 684 35.86 4.33 13.84
C GLY A 684 35.94 4.61 12.34
N ILE A 685 34.82 4.78 11.63
CA ILE A 685 34.85 5.14 10.21
C ILE A 685 35.38 6.56 10.01
N VAL A 686 36.19 6.75 8.97
CA VAL A 686 36.75 8.05 8.59
C VAL A 686 36.10 8.52 7.31
N ILE A 687 35.40 9.65 7.37
CA ILE A 687 34.85 10.31 6.18
C ILE A 687 35.97 11.06 5.45
N THR A 688 36.19 10.73 4.19
CA THR A 688 37.23 11.32 3.34
C THR A 688 36.71 12.42 2.44
N ASP A 689 35.44 12.37 2.05
CA ASP A 689 34.85 13.31 1.12
C ASP A 689 33.34 13.49 1.35
N TYR A 690 32.84 14.69 1.07
CA TYR A 690 31.46 15.10 1.30
C TYR A 690 30.82 15.60 0.00
N LYS A 691 29.76 14.93 -0.46
CA LYS A 691 29.10 15.30 -1.73
C LYS A 691 27.81 16.08 -1.55
N ALA A 692 26.92 15.60 -0.68
CA ALA A 692 25.61 16.22 -0.49
C ALA A 692 25.03 15.89 0.88
N ILE A 693 24.16 16.77 1.37
CA ILE A 693 23.31 16.51 2.54
C ILE A 693 21.92 17.08 2.32
N ALA A 694 20.90 16.33 2.73
CA ALA A 694 19.54 16.82 2.93
C ALA A 694 19.22 16.76 4.42
N VAL A 695 18.79 17.89 4.99
CA VAL A 695 18.48 18.02 6.42
C VAL A 695 16.97 18.19 6.60
N PHE A 696 16.43 17.55 7.64
CA PHE A 696 15.00 17.47 7.93
C PHE A 696 14.72 17.92 9.37
N GLU A 697 13.50 18.41 9.61
CA GLU A 697 13.04 18.65 10.98
C GLU A 697 12.89 17.32 11.73
N LYS A 698 13.00 17.38 13.06
CA LYS A 698 12.68 16.25 13.93
C LYS A 698 11.17 16.11 14.09
N ASN A 699 10.69 14.89 14.02
CA ASN A 699 9.29 14.55 14.28
C ASN A 699 9.20 13.29 15.17
N ALA A 700 8.18 13.23 16.03
CA ALA A 700 7.86 12.08 16.87
C ALA A 700 6.40 11.61 16.72
N ALA A 701 5.68 12.06 15.68
CA ALA A 701 4.26 11.78 15.49
C ALA A 701 3.89 10.29 15.33
N ASP A 702 4.85 9.43 14.97
CA ASP A 702 4.61 7.99 14.77
C ASP A 702 4.71 7.20 16.10
N GLU A 703 5.23 7.82 17.18
CA GLU A 703 5.41 7.17 18.49
C GLU A 703 4.11 6.57 19.05
N PRO A 704 2.96 7.29 19.07
CA PRO A 704 1.69 6.73 19.55
C PRO A 704 1.27 5.46 18.78
N PHE A 705 1.37 5.51 17.45
CA PHE A 705 1.04 4.37 16.60
C PHE A 705 1.89 3.15 16.93
N VAL A 706 3.22 3.31 16.99
CA VAL A 706 4.12 2.17 17.24
C VAL A 706 3.86 1.59 18.63
N ARG A 707 3.70 2.42 19.66
CA ARG A 707 3.40 1.96 21.02
C ARG A 707 2.08 1.19 21.08
N THR A 708 1.00 1.75 20.55
CA THR A 708 -0.31 1.08 20.53
C THR A 708 -0.25 -0.25 19.81
N MET A 709 0.35 -0.30 18.62
CA MET A 709 0.41 -1.53 17.85
C MET A 709 1.30 -2.58 18.52
N MET A 710 2.44 -2.18 19.10
CA MET A 710 3.28 -3.09 19.89
C MET A 710 2.53 -3.64 21.11
N ASN A 711 1.79 -2.80 21.83
CA ASN A 711 1.01 -3.20 23.00
C ASN A 711 -0.13 -4.15 22.63
N LEU A 712 -0.90 -3.83 21.58
CA LEU A 712 -1.95 -4.72 21.06
C LEU A 712 -1.38 -6.07 20.62
N ARG A 713 -0.19 -6.07 20.00
CA ARG A 713 0.53 -7.30 19.66
C ARG A 713 0.90 -8.10 20.90
N ILE A 714 1.49 -7.47 21.91
CA ILE A 714 1.87 -8.14 23.17
C ILE A 714 0.63 -8.73 23.86
N GLN A 715 -0.46 -7.97 23.95
CA GLN A 715 -1.72 -8.45 24.52
C GLN A 715 -2.27 -9.66 23.76
N ALA A 716 -2.21 -9.63 22.42
CA ALA A 716 -2.63 -10.75 21.59
C ALA A 716 -1.75 -12.00 21.79
N ILE A 717 -0.41 -11.83 21.91
CA ILE A 717 0.52 -12.93 22.22
C ILE A 717 0.17 -13.54 23.58
N LEU A 718 -0.02 -12.71 24.62
CA LEU A 718 -0.36 -13.16 25.96
C LEU A 718 -1.72 -13.88 26.02
N ALA A 719 -2.67 -13.47 25.18
CA ALA A 719 -3.97 -14.12 25.04
C ALA A 719 -3.95 -15.38 24.14
N GLY A 720 -2.81 -15.74 23.53
CA GLY A 720 -2.73 -16.81 22.54
C GLY A 720 -3.57 -16.54 21.28
N SER A 721 -3.84 -15.27 20.99
CA SER A 721 -4.66 -14.81 19.88
C SER A 721 -3.82 -14.68 18.61
N THR A 722 -4.36 -15.18 17.50
CA THR A 722 -3.79 -14.99 16.16
C THR A 722 -3.73 -13.52 15.73
N LYS A 723 -4.46 -12.62 16.41
CA LYS A 723 -4.40 -11.18 16.17
C LYS A 723 -3.00 -10.59 16.26
N GLU A 724 -2.06 -11.22 16.96
CA GLU A 724 -0.67 -10.75 17.02
C GLU A 724 -0.06 -10.63 15.61
N LYS A 725 -0.44 -11.53 14.69
CA LYS A 725 0.03 -11.55 13.31
C LYS A 725 -0.46 -10.34 12.53
N PHE A 726 -1.70 -9.91 12.72
CA PHE A 726 -2.22 -8.69 12.11
C PHE A 726 -1.47 -7.45 12.62
N HIS A 727 -1.25 -7.35 13.93
CA HIS A 727 -0.47 -6.23 14.48
C HIS A 727 0.97 -6.27 13.98
N LYS A 728 1.60 -7.44 13.88
CA LYS A 728 2.94 -7.58 13.27
C LYS A 728 2.95 -7.06 11.83
N LEU A 729 1.95 -7.42 11.02
CA LEU A 729 1.82 -6.95 9.64
C LEU A 729 1.58 -5.44 9.52
N ILE A 730 0.88 -4.82 10.47
CA ILE A 730 0.62 -3.37 10.47
C ILE A 730 1.88 -2.57 10.81
N ILE A 731 2.75 -3.12 11.67
CA ILE A 731 3.95 -2.42 12.15
C ILE A 731 5.12 -2.58 11.15
N ASN A 732 5.22 -3.73 10.48
CA ASN A 732 6.22 -4.02 9.44
C ASN A 732 5.90 -3.28 8.14
#